data_AF-A0A1A8JWE3-F1
#
_entry.id   AF-A0A1A8JWE3-F1
#
_cell.length_a   1.000
_cell.length_b   1.000
_cell.length_c   1.000
_cell.angle_alpha   90.00
_cell.angle_beta   90.00
_cell.angle_gamma   90.00
#
_symmetry.space_group_name_H-M   'P 1'
#
loop_
_entity.id
_entity.type
_entity.pdbx_description
1 polymer ?
#
loop_
_entity_poly.entity_id
_entity_poly.type
_entity_poly.pdbx_seq_one_letter_code
_entity_poly.pdbx_strand_id
1 'polypeptide(L)'
;MAAFLQWRKFVFFDKDIVKDPTDSGKNFTLPKGILASDSGRGHVVLGDMEGRIWLLTRSLQLVSFQAYKLRVTHLFQLKQHSILVSVGQDEHGINPLVKVWNLEKRDGGNPLCTRIFPAIPGNRPTEVSCLSVNENLNFMAIGFTDGSVVLTKGDITRDRHSKTLNLHEGSSPVTGLAFRQIAKLTHLFVATLEKVFCYTLSMKEYPKVELDTHGCALCCSSLADPSQDSQFIVAGDECVYLYQPDERGPCFAFDGHKLLAHWHRGYLFLLIKHVKSPNKTGFGSGGSSQSEKQLLTIYDLDNKFIAYSASFDDVIDVVAEWGSFYILTRDGKMFVLQEKDTQTKLEMLFRKNLFVMAINLAKSQHLDSDGLSEIFRQYGDHLYLKGDHDGAIQQYIRTIGKLEPSYVIRKFLDAQRIHNLTAYLQALHRQSLANADHTTLLLNCYTKLKDSSKLEEFIKSSESEVHFDVEIAIKVLRQAGYHSHAVFLAERHQHHEWYLKIQLEDLKNYQEGLRYIGRLPFEQAEINMKHYGKTLMHHVPEGTTLLLKGLCTNYQSSGDGSEKVGLDRIKANKANSEEFIPIFANNPRELKAFLEHMIKVDPHSSQGVYDTLLELRLQDWAHEQDPERKNILQGEALSLLRSDNTVFDKALVLCQMHNFKEGILYLYEKGKLYQQIMHHHMQNEEYGKVVQACKHYGDQEGCLWEQALGYFARKEEDCKAYISEVLQHIDQKNLMPPLLVVQTLAHNSTATLSVIKDYLISKLQRESQQIEDDESKISQYREETAHLRSEIQELKMSAKIFQKTKCNMCNSPLEIPSVHFLCGHSFHQHCFESYAESEAECPTCTPENCKVMDMLRAQDQKRDLHDHFNRQLRSSNDGFSVVADFFGRGVFNKLTLVTDPPGTKTLGGLEVNLQRDLIHTKRNS
;
A
#
# COMPACT_ATOMS: atom_id res chain seq x y z
N MET A 1 38.30 14.62 -24.57
CA MET A 1 37.45 13.42 -24.43
C MET A 1 36.20 13.82 -23.66
N ALA A 2 35.22 14.39 -24.34
CA ALA A 2 33.91 14.67 -23.75
C ALA A 2 33.04 13.44 -23.99
N ALA A 3 32.64 12.75 -22.93
CA ALA A 3 31.58 11.77 -23.02
C ALA A 3 30.32 12.53 -23.47
N PHE A 4 29.87 12.29 -24.71
CA PHE A 4 28.52 12.65 -25.13
C PHE A 4 27.56 11.95 -24.16
N LEU A 5 27.08 12.68 -23.15
CA LEU A 5 25.96 12.26 -22.33
C LEU A 5 24.78 12.17 -23.29
N GLN A 6 24.46 10.96 -23.74
CA GLN A 6 23.28 10.73 -24.54
C GLN A 6 22.07 10.90 -23.61
N TRP A 7 21.31 11.98 -23.79
CA TRP A 7 20.14 12.27 -22.97
C TRP A 7 19.12 11.14 -23.15
N ARG A 8 18.51 10.70 -22.04
CA ARG A 8 17.54 9.61 -22.09
C ARG A 8 16.25 10.10 -22.76
N LYS A 9 15.72 9.32 -23.70
CA LYS A 9 14.51 9.66 -24.46
C LYS A 9 13.29 8.99 -23.85
N PHE A 10 12.25 9.80 -23.63
CA PHE A 10 10.92 9.39 -23.20
C PHE A 10 9.87 9.80 -24.25
N VAL A 11 8.66 9.29 -24.07
CA VAL A 11 7.48 9.63 -24.90
C VAL A 11 6.42 10.19 -23.95
N PHE A 12 6.74 11.34 -23.37
CA PHE A 12 5.87 12.08 -22.44
C PHE A 12 4.81 12.92 -23.14
N PHE A 13 4.84 12.94 -24.48
CA PHE A 13 3.87 13.62 -25.31
C PHE A 13 3.25 12.63 -26.29
N ASP A 14 1.93 12.65 -26.37
CA ASP A 14 1.18 11.95 -27.40
C ASP A 14 0.97 12.90 -28.59
N LYS A 15 1.17 12.37 -29.80
CA LYS A 15 1.05 13.11 -31.05
C LYS A 15 -0.21 12.69 -31.78
N ASP A 16 -1.08 13.66 -32.00
CA ASP A 16 -2.28 13.49 -32.82
C ASP A 16 -2.37 14.55 -33.92
N ILE A 17 -3.10 14.22 -34.99
CA ILE A 17 -3.48 15.18 -36.03
C ILE A 17 -4.80 15.82 -35.61
N VAL A 18 -4.86 17.15 -35.65
CA VAL A 18 -6.09 17.86 -35.30
C VAL A 18 -7.16 17.58 -36.34
N LYS A 19 -8.30 17.07 -35.88
CA LYS A 19 -9.47 16.74 -36.72
C LYS A 19 -10.46 17.90 -36.74
N ASP A 20 -11.22 17.99 -37.83
CA ASP A 20 -12.28 18.97 -37.97
C ASP A 20 -13.45 18.63 -37.01
N PRO A 21 -13.93 19.59 -36.20
CA PRO A 21 -15.06 19.35 -35.30
C PRO A 21 -16.39 19.13 -36.02
N THR A 22 -16.53 19.55 -37.28
CA THR A 22 -17.77 19.44 -38.06
C THR A 22 -17.89 18.13 -38.85
N ASP A 23 -16.76 17.50 -39.17
CA ASP A 23 -16.68 16.25 -39.94
C ASP A 23 -15.63 15.33 -39.31
N SER A 24 -16.08 14.39 -38.47
CA SER A 24 -15.25 13.55 -37.59
C SER A 24 -14.26 12.62 -38.32
N GLY A 25 -14.23 12.63 -39.65
CA GLY A 25 -13.26 11.92 -40.49
C GLY A 25 -12.22 12.80 -41.20
N LYS A 26 -12.39 14.13 -41.26
CA LYS A 26 -11.47 15.04 -41.97
C LYS A 26 -10.47 15.71 -41.04
N ASN A 27 -9.25 15.92 -41.54
CA ASN A 27 -8.22 16.68 -40.84
C ASN A 27 -8.52 18.17 -40.93
N PHE A 28 -8.30 18.89 -39.84
CA PHE A 28 -8.35 20.35 -39.84
C PHE A 28 -7.25 20.90 -40.77
N THR A 29 -7.59 21.86 -41.62
CA THR A 29 -6.66 22.45 -42.59
C THR A 29 -6.41 23.92 -42.30
N LEU A 30 -5.14 24.28 -42.22
CA LEU A 30 -4.69 25.65 -42.02
C LEU A 30 -4.82 26.47 -43.31
N PRO A 31 -4.99 27.80 -43.21
CA PRO A 31 -4.88 28.71 -44.35
C PRO A 31 -3.55 28.53 -45.10
N LYS A 32 -3.58 28.71 -46.42
CA LYS A 32 -2.37 28.66 -47.25
C LYS A 32 -1.58 29.96 -47.10
N GLY A 33 -0.26 29.87 -47.17
CA GLY A 33 0.61 31.04 -47.20
C GLY A 33 0.78 31.76 -45.87
N ILE A 34 0.73 31.04 -44.75
CA ILE A 34 1.04 31.59 -43.42
C ILE A 34 2.52 32.02 -43.39
N LEU A 35 2.75 33.26 -42.95
CA LEU A 35 4.08 33.88 -42.79
C LEU A 35 4.48 34.11 -41.34
N ALA A 36 3.50 34.39 -40.49
CA ALA A 36 3.72 34.70 -39.08
C ALA A 36 2.66 33.99 -38.25
N SER A 37 3.05 33.57 -37.05
CA SER A 37 2.15 32.99 -36.07
C SER A 37 2.54 33.44 -34.68
N ASP A 38 1.56 33.53 -33.80
CA ASP A 38 1.75 33.70 -32.38
C ASP A 38 0.55 33.14 -31.62
N SER A 39 0.67 32.97 -30.30
CA SER A 39 -0.44 32.53 -29.46
C SER A 39 -0.55 33.33 -28.18
N GLY A 40 -1.79 33.52 -27.74
CA GLY A 40 -2.08 34.10 -26.45
C GLY A 40 -3.57 34.31 -26.21
N ARG A 41 -3.93 34.41 -24.93
CA ARG A 41 -5.29 34.70 -24.45
C ARG A 41 -6.37 33.78 -25.07
N GLY A 42 -6.06 32.51 -25.27
CA GLY A 42 -6.98 31.51 -25.81
C GLY A 42 -7.12 31.52 -27.33
N HIS A 43 -6.28 32.26 -28.05
CA HIS A 43 -6.27 32.32 -29.51
C HIS A 43 -4.90 31.91 -30.08
N VAL A 44 -4.92 31.19 -31.20
CA VAL A 44 -3.77 31.06 -32.10
C VAL A 44 -3.98 32.04 -33.25
N VAL A 45 -3.04 32.94 -33.45
CA VAL A 45 -3.12 34.03 -34.43
C VAL A 45 -2.17 33.72 -35.58
N LEU A 46 -2.67 33.79 -36.82
CA LEU A 46 -1.91 33.49 -38.03
C LEU A 46 -1.98 34.68 -38.99
N GLY A 47 -0.86 35.08 -39.57
CA GLY A 47 -0.77 36.13 -40.57
C GLY A 47 -0.37 35.53 -41.92
N ASP A 48 -1.05 35.91 -42.99
CA ASP A 48 -0.81 35.35 -44.33
C ASP A 48 -0.14 36.32 -45.31
N MET A 49 0.24 35.74 -46.45
CA MET A 49 0.79 36.41 -47.64
C MET A 49 -0.19 37.37 -48.33
N GLU A 50 -1.48 37.34 -48.01
CA GLU A 50 -2.53 38.18 -48.60
C GLU A 50 -2.93 39.34 -47.68
N GLY A 51 -2.27 39.49 -46.54
CA GLY A 51 -2.50 40.59 -45.60
C GLY A 51 -3.66 40.37 -44.63
N ARG A 52 -4.18 39.14 -44.52
CA ARG A 52 -5.21 38.77 -43.54
C ARG A 52 -4.58 38.24 -42.26
N ILE A 53 -5.29 38.50 -41.17
CA ILE A 53 -5.02 37.89 -39.87
C ILE A 53 -6.16 36.91 -39.58
N TRP A 54 -5.79 35.68 -39.25
CA TRP A 54 -6.68 34.60 -38.86
C TRP A 54 -6.57 34.37 -37.35
N LEU A 55 -7.72 34.27 -36.68
CA LEU A 55 -7.86 33.98 -35.26
C LEU A 55 -8.49 32.60 -35.15
N LEU A 56 -7.75 31.65 -34.59
CA LEU A 56 -8.21 30.30 -34.29
C LEU A 56 -8.54 30.20 -32.80
N THR A 57 -9.74 29.74 -32.47
CA THR A 57 -10.20 29.52 -31.10
C THR A 57 -10.01 28.07 -30.66
N ARG A 58 -10.17 27.79 -29.36
CA ARG A 58 -10.14 26.43 -28.80
C ARG A 58 -11.17 25.47 -29.44
N SER A 59 -12.31 25.99 -29.90
CA SER A 59 -13.33 25.20 -30.61
C SER A 59 -12.97 24.94 -32.08
N LEU A 60 -11.73 25.26 -32.49
CA LEU A 60 -11.23 25.18 -33.86
C LEU A 60 -12.05 26.03 -34.85
N GLN A 61 -12.69 27.09 -34.35
CA GLN A 61 -13.36 28.07 -35.20
C GLN A 61 -12.33 29.08 -35.70
N LEU A 62 -12.32 29.27 -37.01
CA LEU A 62 -11.38 30.13 -37.69
C LEU A 62 -12.11 31.40 -38.17
N VAL A 63 -11.69 32.56 -37.68
CA VAL A 63 -12.22 33.88 -38.06
C VAL A 63 -11.10 34.69 -38.68
N SER A 64 -11.34 35.43 -39.76
CA SER A 64 -10.34 36.33 -40.34
C SER A 64 -10.85 37.72 -40.65
N PHE A 65 -9.89 38.65 -40.73
CA PHE A 65 -10.12 40.02 -41.16
C PHE A 65 -8.93 40.53 -41.98
N GLN A 66 -9.17 41.48 -42.87
CA GLN A 66 -8.13 42.10 -43.68
C GLN A 66 -7.38 43.13 -42.82
N ALA A 67 -6.11 42.88 -42.51
CA ALA A 67 -5.29 43.77 -41.70
C ALA A 67 -4.40 44.69 -42.55
N TYR A 68 -3.90 44.19 -43.68
CA TYR A 68 -3.01 44.90 -44.60
C TYR A 68 -3.42 44.64 -46.06
N LYS A 69 -2.97 45.45 -47.01
CA LYS A 69 -3.30 45.26 -48.44
C LYS A 69 -2.42 44.21 -49.13
N LEU A 70 -1.18 44.00 -48.67
CA LEU A 70 -0.24 43.07 -49.29
C LEU A 70 0.00 41.83 -48.42
N ARG A 71 0.75 41.95 -47.31
CA ARG A 71 1.13 40.79 -46.48
C ARG A 71 1.30 41.16 -45.00
N VAL A 72 1.09 40.17 -44.14
CA VAL A 72 1.42 40.24 -42.70
C VAL A 72 2.78 39.58 -42.49
N THR A 73 3.72 40.27 -41.85
CA THR A 73 5.10 39.79 -41.66
C THR A 73 5.41 39.35 -40.24
N HIS A 74 4.88 40.06 -39.24
CA HIS A 74 5.13 39.76 -37.83
C HIS A 74 3.83 39.94 -37.04
N LEU A 75 3.68 39.11 -36.01
CA LEU A 75 2.56 39.15 -35.07
C LEU A 75 3.13 39.07 -33.64
N PHE A 76 2.50 39.77 -32.72
CA PHE A 76 2.77 39.65 -31.30
C PHE A 76 1.45 39.81 -30.53
N GLN A 77 0.96 38.71 -29.97
CA GLN A 77 -0.25 38.63 -29.17
C GLN A 77 0.12 38.73 -27.69
N LEU A 78 -0.37 39.77 -27.02
CA LEU A 78 -0.18 39.91 -25.57
C LEU A 78 -0.96 38.82 -24.82
N LYS A 79 -0.35 38.24 -23.80
CA LYS A 79 -0.95 37.15 -23.01
C LYS A 79 -1.93 37.70 -21.97
N GLN A 80 -1.66 38.87 -21.40
CA GLN A 80 -2.48 39.48 -20.34
C GLN A 80 -3.59 40.40 -20.88
N HIS A 81 -3.43 40.94 -22.09
CA HIS A 81 -4.33 41.95 -22.66
C HIS A 81 -4.93 41.53 -24.00
N SER A 82 -6.13 42.03 -24.33
CA SER A 82 -6.80 41.81 -25.63
C SER A 82 -6.17 42.57 -26.80
N ILE A 83 -4.84 42.74 -26.78
CA ILE A 83 -4.13 43.58 -27.73
C ILE A 83 -3.26 42.69 -28.60
N LEU A 84 -3.42 42.84 -29.91
CA LEU A 84 -2.59 42.22 -30.93
C LEU A 84 -1.79 43.32 -31.62
N VAL A 85 -0.47 43.17 -31.69
CA VAL A 85 0.38 44.04 -32.51
C VAL A 85 0.79 43.27 -33.74
N SER A 86 0.61 43.87 -34.91
CA SER A 86 1.04 43.28 -36.17
C SER A 86 1.91 44.23 -36.96
N VAL A 87 2.79 43.67 -37.80
CA VAL A 87 3.58 44.42 -38.78
C VAL A 87 3.31 43.85 -40.17
N GLY A 88 3.02 44.73 -41.11
CA GLY A 88 2.73 44.33 -42.49
C GLY A 88 3.01 45.45 -43.49
N GLN A 89 2.65 45.18 -44.75
CA GLN A 89 2.86 46.09 -45.87
C GLN A 89 1.53 46.43 -46.55
N ASP A 90 1.27 47.72 -46.75
CA ASP A 90 0.10 48.20 -47.51
C ASP A 90 0.47 48.67 -48.94
N GLU A 91 1.75 48.96 -49.18
CA GLU A 91 2.28 49.50 -50.43
C GLU A 91 3.51 48.72 -50.89
N HIS A 92 3.77 48.72 -52.20
CA HIS A 92 4.93 48.06 -52.77
C HIS A 92 6.19 48.87 -52.43
N GLY A 93 7.22 48.20 -51.91
CA GLY A 93 8.44 48.82 -51.40
C GLY A 93 8.67 48.51 -49.92
N ILE A 94 9.75 49.05 -49.35
CA ILE A 94 10.09 48.87 -47.94
C ILE A 94 9.40 49.97 -47.13
N ASN A 95 8.16 49.73 -46.71
CA ASN A 95 7.42 50.64 -45.82
C ASN A 95 6.62 49.82 -44.79
N PRO A 96 7.29 49.25 -43.78
CA PRO A 96 6.62 48.44 -42.77
C PRO A 96 5.70 49.31 -41.89
N LEU A 97 4.44 48.91 -41.78
CA LEU A 97 3.44 49.56 -40.93
C LEU A 97 3.15 48.68 -39.72
N VAL A 98 3.12 49.31 -38.54
CA VAL A 98 2.69 48.67 -37.30
C VAL A 98 1.23 49.05 -37.06
N LYS A 99 0.39 48.05 -36.81
CA LYS A 99 -1.02 48.23 -36.42
C LYS A 99 -1.26 47.57 -35.07
N VAL A 100 -1.89 48.31 -34.15
CA VAL A 100 -2.26 47.83 -32.80
C VAL A 100 -3.76 47.61 -32.76
N TRP A 101 -4.17 46.37 -32.56
CA TRP A 101 -5.56 45.92 -32.61
C TRP A 101 -6.07 45.61 -31.22
N ASN A 102 -7.29 46.04 -30.91
CA ASN A 102 -8.03 45.58 -29.75
C ASN A 102 -9.05 44.52 -30.22
N LEU A 103 -8.88 43.27 -29.76
CA LEU A 103 -9.69 42.14 -30.21
C LEU A 103 -11.08 42.08 -29.53
N GLU A 104 -11.27 42.78 -28.41
CA GLU A 104 -12.58 42.85 -27.72
C GLU A 104 -13.50 43.88 -28.36
N LYS A 105 -12.94 45.05 -28.71
CA LYS A 105 -13.70 46.12 -29.34
C LYS A 105 -13.81 45.83 -30.83
N ARG A 106 -15.03 45.81 -31.35
CA ARG A 106 -15.28 45.59 -32.78
C ARG A 106 -15.81 46.85 -33.45
N ASP A 107 -15.35 47.08 -34.66
CA ASP A 107 -15.85 48.10 -35.58
C ASP A 107 -16.22 47.43 -36.90
N GLY A 108 -17.49 47.54 -37.32
CA GLY A 108 -18.00 46.88 -38.53
C GLY A 108 -17.81 45.35 -38.56
N GLY A 109 -17.73 44.69 -37.40
CA GLY A 109 -17.50 43.24 -37.27
C GLY A 109 -16.02 42.83 -37.15
N ASN A 110 -15.09 43.71 -37.51
CA ASN A 110 -13.64 43.51 -37.42
C ASN A 110 -13.08 44.03 -36.07
N PRO A 111 -11.92 43.54 -35.62
CA PRO A 111 -11.23 44.12 -34.46
C PRO A 111 -10.89 45.61 -34.65
N LEU A 112 -11.04 46.41 -33.60
CA LEU A 112 -10.76 47.84 -33.63
C LEU A 112 -9.25 48.09 -33.74
N CYS A 113 -8.81 48.75 -34.82
CA CYS A 113 -7.45 49.25 -34.93
C CYS A 113 -7.29 50.53 -34.11
N THR A 114 -6.57 50.44 -32.99
CA THR A 114 -6.37 51.57 -32.06
C THR A 114 -5.28 52.53 -32.51
N ARG A 115 -4.25 52.02 -33.21
CA ARG A 115 -3.09 52.81 -33.60
C ARG A 115 -2.45 52.26 -34.87
N ILE A 116 -1.99 53.16 -35.74
CA ILE A 116 -1.24 52.85 -36.96
C ILE A 116 -0.07 53.82 -37.06
N PHE A 117 1.14 53.32 -37.30
CA PHE A 117 2.33 54.15 -37.54
C PHE A 117 3.40 53.39 -38.31
N PRO A 118 4.29 54.08 -39.05
CA PRO A 118 5.39 53.44 -39.76
C PRO A 118 6.51 53.00 -38.81
N ALA A 119 7.08 51.82 -39.06
CA ALA A 119 8.25 51.30 -38.34
C ALA A 119 9.53 51.64 -39.11
N ILE A 120 10.01 52.88 -38.99
CA ILE A 120 11.21 53.33 -39.71
C ILE A 120 12.31 53.67 -38.69
N PRO A 121 13.49 53.02 -38.75
CA PRO A 121 14.62 53.37 -37.90
C PRO A 121 15.23 54.70 -38.35
N GLY A 122 15.05 55.74 -37.53
CA GLY A 122 15.43 57.11 -37.88
C GLY A 122 14.69 57.60 -39.13
N ASN A 123 15.40 57.65 -40.27
CA ASN A 123 14.86 58.11 -41.56
C ASN A 123 15.15 57.12 -42.72
N ARG A 124 15.60 55.89 -42.42
CA ARG A 124 15.93 54.89 -43.46
C ARG A 124 14.87 53.80 -43.48
N PRO A 125 14.14 53.61 -44.60
CA PRO A 125 13.20 52.50 -44.71
C PRO A 125 13.96 51.17 -44.76
N THR A 126 13.91 50.42 -43.66
CA THR A 126 14.53 49.10 -43.52
C THR A 126 13.44 48.07 -43.19
N GLU A 127 13.62 46.82 -43.61
CA GLU A 127 12.70 45.73 -43.27
C GLU A 127 12.78 45.36 -41.77
N VAL A 128 11.62 45.12 -41.16
CA VAL A 128 11.51 44.62 -39.79
C VAL A 128 11.91 43.16 -39.78
N SER A 129 12.74 42.77 -38.82
CA SER A 129 13.23 41.40 -38.64
C SER A 129 12.63 40.70 -37.42
N CYS A 130 12.24 41.46 -36.39
CA CYS A 130 11.61 40.93 -35.19
C CYS A 130 10.80 42.02 -34.45
N LEU A 131 9.81 41.58 -33.68
CA LEU A 131 8.90 42.42 -32.91
C LEU A 131 8.78 41.84 -31.50
N SER A 132 8.81 42.71 -30.49
CA SER A 132 8.50 42.32 -29.11
C SER A 132 7.72 43.42 -28.42
N VAL A 133 6.77 43.04 -27.57
CA VAL A 133 5.93 43.97 -26.81
C VAL A 133 5.97 43.56 -25.35
N ASN A 134 6.12 44.53 -24.45
CA ASN A 134 6.07 44.27 -23.02
C ASN A 134 4.62 44.08 -22.56
N GLU A 135 4.37 43.07 -21.73
CA GLU A 135 3.04 42.75 -21.17
C GLU A 135 2.43 43.93 -20.41
N ASN A 136 3.22 44.83 -19.84
CA ASN A 136 2.73 46.03 -19.16
C ASN A 136 2.29 47.19 -20.09
N LEU A 137 2.31 46.98 -21.41
CA LEU A 137 1.93 47.94 -22.46
C LEU A 137 2.78 49.23 -22.52
N ASN A 138 3.86 49.35 -21.74
CA ASN A 138 4.67 50.58 -21.67
C ASN A 138 5.85 50.60 -22.64
N PHE A 139 6.22 49.45 -23.20
CA PHE A 139 7.35 49.32 -24.08
C PHE A 139 7.04 48.39 -25.25
N MET A 140 7.50 48.78 -26.43
CA MET A 140 7.50 47.95 -27.64
C MET A 140 8.85 48.14 -28.32
N ALA A 141 9.48 47.05 -28.73
CA ALA A 141 10.76 47.06 -29.44
C ALA A 141 10.60 46.43 -30.83
N ILE A 142 11.19 47.07 -31.83
CA ILE A 142 11.19 46.63 -33.22
C ILE A 142 12.65 46.53 -33.67
N GLY A 143 13.05 45.35 -34.13
CA GLY A 143 14.37 45.09 -34.68
C GLY A 143 14.35 45.10 -36.19
N PHE A 144 15.45 45.55 -36.79
CA PHE A 144 15.59 45.71 -38.23
C PHE A 144 16.72 44.85 -38.79
N THR A 145 16.65 44.58 -40.11
CA THR A 145 17.68 43.83 -40.83
C THR A 145 19.02 44.55 -40.94
N ASP A 146 19.04 45.89 -40.78
CA ASP A 146 20.29 46.66 -40.69
C ASP A 146 20.95 46.61 -39.31
N GLY A 147 20.32 45.96 -38.32
CA GLY A 147 20.81 45.89 -36.95
C GLY A 147 20.29 46.98 -36.02
N SER A 148 19.46 47.89 -36.51
CA SER A 148 18.86 48.93 -35.67
C SER A 148 17.77 48.34 -34.76
N VAL A 149 17.60 48.91 -33.56
CA VAL A 149 16.48 48.61 -32.66
C VAL A 149 15.75 49.90 -32.31
N VAL A 150 14.47 49.98 -32.64
CA VAL A 150 13.59 51.09 -32.29
C VAL A 150 12.75 50.70 -31.08
N LEU A 151 12.77 51.54 -30.05
CA LEU A 151 11.99 51.38 -28.82
C LEU A 151 10.90 52.45 -28.77
N THR A 152 9.64 52.04 -28.67
CA THR A 152 8.52 52.91 -28.35
C THR A 152 8.22 52.80 -26.86
N LYS A 153 8.30 53.93 -26.15
CA LYS A 153 8.05 54.07 -24.72
C LYS A 153 6.73 54.81 -24.46
N GLY A 154 5.93 54.31 -23.53
CA GLY A 154 4.60 54.81 -23.19
C GLY A 154 3.51 53.80 -23.56
N ASP A 155 2.26 54.13 -23.26
CA ASP A 155 1.10 53.28 -23.58
C ASP A 155 1.03 53.02 -25.09
N ILE A 156 1.31 51.78 -25.50
CA ILE A 156 1.34 51.38 -26.92
C ILE A 156 -0.02 51.56 -27.62
N THR A 157 -1.12 51.58 -26.87
CA THR A 157 -2.47 51.72 -27.41
C THR A 157 -2.87 53.18 -27.66
N ARG A 158 -2.11 54.15 -27.13
CA ARG A 158 -2.43 55.58 -27.19
C ARG A 158 -1.27 56.42 -27.69
N ASP A 159 -1.54 57.28 -28.66
CA ASP A 159 -0.49 58.08 -29.28
C ASP A 159 0.00 59.26 -28.41
N ARG A 160 -0.92 59.92 -27.67
CA ARG A 160 -0.71 61.20 -26.95
C ARG A 160 0.43 61.24 -25.92
N HIS A 161 0.99 60.10 -25.51
CA HIS A 161 2.08 60.02 -24.53
C HIS A 161 3.21 59.05 -24.92
N SER A 162 3.20 58.55 -26.15
CA SER A 162 4.22 57.61 -26.62
C SER A 162 5.41 58.35 -27.25
N LYS A 163 6.64 57.93 -26.93
CA LYS A 163 7.88 58.44 -27.52
C LYS A 163 8.62 57.29 -28.19
N THR A 164 8.99 57.46 -29.45
CA THR A 164 9.79 56.49 -30.20
C THR A 164 11.25 56.95 -30.24
N LEU A 165 12.18 56.05 -29.95
CA LEU A 165 13.62 56.32 -29.91
C LEU A 165 14.42 55.19 -30.59
N ASN A 166 15.50 55.54 -31.27
CA ASN A 166 16.48 54.55 -31.75
C ASN A 166 17.38 54.14 -30.57
N LEU A 167 17.25 52.90 -30.10
CA LEU A 167 17.96 52.38 -28.94
C LEU A 167 19.34 51.80 -29.28
N HIS A 168 19.44 51.16 -30.45
CA HIS A 168 20.67 50.56 -30.95
C HIS A 168 20.81 50.84 -32.44
N GLU A 169 22.03 51.10 -32.88
CA GLU A 169 22.43 51.08 -34.28
C GLU A 169 23.57 50.06 -34.39
N GLY A 170 23.36 49.06 -35.24
CA GLY A 170 24.27 47.94 -35.44
C GLY A 170 24.60 47.73 -36.92
N SER A 171 25.42 46.72 -37.21
CA SER A 171 25.76 46.30 -38.58
C SER A 171 25.25 44.90 -38.93
N SER A 172 24.79 44.14 -37.94
CA SER A 172 24.27 42.78 -38.09
C SER A 172 22.77 42.77 -37.85
N PRO A 173 21.97 42.05 -38.67
CA PRO A 173 20.53 41.91 -38.48
C PRO A 173 20.15 41.50 -37.05
N VAL A 174 19.12 42.14 -36.50
CA VAL A 174 18.53 41.74 -35.22
C VAL A 174 17.66 40.52 -35.45
N THR A 175 17.89 39.44 -34.70
CA THR A 175 17.19 38.16 -34.88
C THR A 175 16.25 37.81 -33.74
N GLY A 176 16.41 38.44 -32.58
CA GLY A 176 15.59 38.18 -31.40
C GLY A 176 15.45 39.38 -30.47
N LEU A 177 14.25 39.58 -29.94
CA LEU A 177 13.95 40.62 -28.95
C LEU A 177 13.05 40.04 -27.86
N ALA A 178 13.40 40.26 -26.59
CA ALA A 178 12.58 39.80 -25.47
C ALA A 178 12.63 40.78 -24.29
N PHE A 179 11.45 41.14 -23.77
CA PHE A 179 11.33 41.90 -22.53
C PHE A 179 11.32 40.96 -21.32
N ARG A 180 12.15 41.25 -20.33
CA ARG A 180 12.12 40.63 -19.00
C ARG A 180 11.75 41.68 -17.97
N GLN A 181 10.69 41.44 -17.20
CA GLN A 181 10.27 42.33 -16.12
C GLN A 181 10.36 41.62 -14.78
N ILE A 182 11.22 42.11 -13.88
CA ILE A 182 11.31 41.65 -12.49
C ILE A 182 11.03 42.83 -11.57
N ALA A 183 9.94 42.73 -10.82
CA ALA A 183 9.42 43.81 -9.98
C ALA A 183 9.30 45.15 -10.76
N LYS A 184 10.17 46.12 -10.48
CA LYS A 184 10.19 47.45 -11.14
C LYS A 184 11.27 47.58 -12.23
N LEU A 185 12.11 46.56 -12.42
CA LEU A 185 13.18 46.56 -13.41
C LEU A 185 12.67 45.92 -14.71
N THR A 186 12.79 46.65 -15.81
CA THR A 186 12.51 46.17 -17.16
C THR A 186 13.82 46.07 -17.92
N HIS A 187 14.15 44.88 -18.40
CA HIS A 187 15.28 44.62 -19.28
C HIS A 187 14.79 44.24 -20.67
N LEU A 188 15.52 44.65 -21.70
CA LEU A 188 15.33 44.23 -23.08
C LEU A 188 16.57 43.48 -23.54
N PHE A 189 16.39 42.20 -23.86
CA PHE A 189 17.41 41.41 -24.52
C PHE A 189 17.32 41.59 -26.03
N VAL A 190 18.48 41.71 -26.67
CA VAL A 190 18.63 41.89 -28.12
C VAL A 190 19.62 40.85 -28.61
N ALA A 191 19.18 39.93 -29.45
CA ALA A 191 20.04 39.00 -30.17
C ALA A 191 20.19 39.45 -31.62
N THR A 192 21.41 39.43 -32.13
CA THR A 192 21.73 39.56 -33.56
C THR A 192 22.27 38.23 -34.08
N LEU A 193 22.66 38.16 -35.36
CA LEU A 193 23.38 36.99 -35.89
C LEU A 193 24.72 36.75 -35.19
N GLU A 194 25.34 37.81 -34.65
CA GLU A 194 26.70 37.74 -34.10
C GLU A 194 26.78 37.98 -32.60
N LYS A 195 25.88 38.77 -32.00
CA LYS A 195 26.03 39.26 -30.62
C LYS A 195 24.73 39.23 -29.83
N VAL A 196 24.86 39.22 -28.51
CA VAL A 196 23.73 39.33 -27.57
C VAL A 196 23.96 40.50 -26.62
N PHE A 197 22.97 41.38 -26.52
CA PHE A 197 22.99 42.56 -25.63
C PHE A 197 21.82 42.52 -24.65
N CYS A 198 22.00 43.17 -23.51
CA CYS A 198 20.95 43.49 -22.55
C CYS A 198 20.92 45.00 -22.30
N TYR A 199 19.72 45.58 -22.40
CA TYR A 199 19.44 46.98 -22.10
C TYR A 199 18.56 47.08 -20.85
N THR A 200 18.95 47.93 -19.89
CA THR A 200 18.11 48.17 -18.71
C THR A 200 17.24 49.41 -18.90
N LEU A 201 15.95 49.20 -19.17
CA LEU A 201 15.00 50.24 -19.58
C LEU A 201 14.43 51.09 -18.44
N SER A 202 14.58 50.63 -17.19
CA SER A 202 14.14 51.39 -16.01
C SER A 202 15.04 52.58 -15.67
N MET A 203 16.23 52.67 -16.27
CA MET A 203 17.19 53.75 -16.07
C MET A 203 17.13 54.77 -17.22
N LYS A 204 17.37 56.07 -16.93
CA LYS A 204 17.22 57.15 -17.92
C LYS A 204 18.14 57.04 -19.14
N GLU A 205 19.33 56.46 -18.97
CA GLU A 205 20.35 56.33 -20.02
C GLU A 205 20.34 54.98 -20.74
N TYR A 206 19.43 54.07 -20.36
CA TYR A 206 19.32 52.73 -20.96
C TYR A 206 20.68 52.01 -21.09
N PRO A 207 21.40 51.75 -19.97
CA PRO A 207 22.73 51.17 -20.03
C PRO A 207 22.69 49.81 -20.75
N LYS A 208 23.69 49.62 -21.61
CA LYS A 208 23.88 48.43 -22.45
C LYS A 208 25.00 47.57 -21.90
N VAL A 209 24.73 46.27 -21.76
CA VAL A 209 25.71 45.22 -21.46
C VAL A 209 25.81 44.30 -22.67
N GLU A 210 27.03 44.02 -23.14
CA GLU A 210 27.29 42.98 -24.14
C GLU A 210 27.51 41.65 -23.39
N LEU A 211 26.61 40.69 -23.60
CA LEU A 211 26.58 39.43 -22.85
C LEU A 211 27.39 38.32 -23.54
N ASP A 212 27.41 38.31 -24.87
CA ASP A 212 28.18 37.35 -25.64
C ASP A 212 28.43 37.82 -27.08
N THR A 213 29.43 37.20 -27.71
CA THR A 213 29.80 37.35 -29.13
C THR A 213 29.31 36.17 -29.98
N HIS A 214 28.29 35.46 -29.50
CA HIS A 214 27.61 34.39 -30.23
C HIS A 214 26.11 34.70 -30.32
N GLY A 215 25.67 35.07 -31.53
CA GLY A 215 24.25 35.34 -31.82
C GLY A 215 23.47 34.10 -32.21
N CYS A 216 22.29 34.30 -32.81
CA CYS A 216 21.46 33.22 -33.34
C CYS A 216 20.74 33.63 -34.62
N ALA A 217 20.27 32.62 -35.37
CA ALA A 217 19.36 32.80 -36.48
C ALA A 217 17.97 33.30 -36.02
N LEU A 218 17.13 33.69 -36.97
CA LEU A 218 15.74 34.05 -36.72
C LEU A 218 14.99 32.89 -36.05
N CYS A 219 14.02 33.21 -35.19
CA CYS A 219 13.21 32.25 -34.43
C CYS A 219 14.00 31.32 -33.48
N CYS A 220 15.31 31.55 -33.28
CA CYS A 220 16.17 30.74 -32.43
C CYS A 220 16.44 31.39 -31.05
N SER A 221 15.60 32.34 -30.64
CA SER A 221 15.67 32.96 -29.31
C SER A 221 14.31 32.97 -28.62
N SER A 222 14.28 32.75 -27.31
CA SER A 222 13.05 32.77 -26.52
C SER A 222 13.32 33.17 -25.07
N LEU A 223 12.30 33.57 -24.33
CA LEU A 223 12.41 33.88 -22.91
C LEU A 223 11.90 32.68 -22.09
N ALA A 224 12.67 32.25 -21.10
CA ALA A 224 12.24 31.19 -20.19
C ALA A 224 11.06 31.62 -19.32
N ASP A 225 10.37 30.64 -18.75
CA ASP A 225 9.25 30.89 -17.84
C ASP A 225 9.72 31.59 -16.55
N PRO A 226 8.81 32.29 -15.84
CA PRO A 226 9.13 32.90 -14.55
C PRO A 226 9.64 31.93 -13.47
N SER A 227 9.26 30.64 -13.56
CA SER A 227 9.76 29.60 -12.65
C SER A 227 11.26 29.30 -12.81
N GLN A 228 11.85 29.72 -13.94
CA GLN A 228 13.25 29.52 -14.33
C GLN A 228 13.96 30.87 -14.47
N ASP A 229 13.64 31.80 -13.55
CA ASP A 229 14.16 33.16 -13.48
C ASP A 229 13.97 34.01 -14.75
N SER A 230 13.13 33.59 -15.70
CA SER A 230 12.98 34.24 -17.01
C SER A 230 14.32 34.53 -17.70
N GLN A 231 15.20 33.53 -17.74
CA GLN A 231 16.47 33.60 -18.48
C GLN A 231 16.21 33.75 -19.99
N PHE A 232 17.04 34.53 -20.69
CA PHE A 232 16.93 34.67 -22.13
C PHE A 232 17.74 33.59 -22.85
N ILE A 233 17.10 32.84 -23.74
CA ILE A 233 17.65 31.67 -24.39
C ILE A 233 18.01 32.01 -25.83
N VAL A 234 19.21 31.60 -26.25
CA VAL A 234 19.73 31.81 -27.61
C VAL A 234 20.28 30.47 -28.09
N ALA A 235 19.66 29.90 -29.12
CA ALA A 235 20.06 28.65 -29.73
C ALA A 235 20.95 28.89 -30.94
N GLY A 236 22.24 28.57 -30.81
CA GLY A 236 23.15 28.42 -31.94
C GLY A 236 23.18 26.97 -32.44
N ASP A 237 23.91 26.74 -33.53
CA ASP A 237 23.97 25.42 -34.18
C ASP A 237 24.62 24.34 -33.29
N GLU A 238 25.60 24.71 -32.48
CA GLU A 238 26.36 23.80 -31.61
C GLU A 238 25.87 23.84 -30.15
N CYS A 239 25.36 24.98 -29.68
CA CYS A 239 25.05 25.21 -28.27
C CYS A 239 23.81 26.08 -28.09
N VAL A 240 23.07 25.84 -27.01
CA VAL A 240 22.03 26.73 -26.49
C VAL A 240 22.57 27.44 -25.25
N TYR A 241 22.54 28.77 -25.27
CA TYR A 241 23.02 29.63 -24.19
C TYR A 241 21.85 30.25 -23.44
N LEU A 242 21.96 30.30 -22.11
CA LEU A 242 21.00 30.98 -21.24
C LEU A 242 21.66 32.22 -20.66
N TYR A 243 20.96 33.36 -20.70
CA TYR A 243 21.47 34.65 -20.31
C TYR A 243 20.66 35.27 -19.18
N GLN A 244 21.37 35.90 -18.25
CA GLN A 244 20.81 36.83 -17.28
C GLN A 244 21.19 38.28 -17.67
N PRO A 245 20.57 39.32 -17.07
CA PRO A 245 20.81 40.70 -17.48
C PRO A 245 22.26 41.16 -17.37
N ASP A 246 22.99 40.60 -16.39
CA ASP A 246 24.33 41.04 -16.03
C ASP A 246 25.42 40.04 -16.45
N GLU A 247 25.05 38.78 -16.70
CA GLU A 247 26.00 37.71 -16.98
C GLU A 247 25.47 36.63 -17.94
N ARG A 248 26.42 35.88 -18.51
CA ARG A 248 26.15 34.66 -19.26
C ARG A 248 25.95 33.50 -18.28
N GLY A 249 24.80 32.84 -18.39
CA GLY A 249 24.44 31.65 -17.62
C GLY A 249 24.94 30.35 -18.26
N PRO A 250 24.30 29.21 -17.92
CA PRO A 250 24.74 27.89 -18.39
C PRO A 250 24.59 27.72 -19.90
N CYS A 251 25.40 26.83 -20.47
CA CYS A 251 25.33 26.43 -21.88
C CYS A 251 25.12 24.93 -22.03
N PHE A 252 24.33 24.53 -23.02
CA PHE A 252 24.04 23.13 -23.34
C PHE A 252 24.44 22.84 -24.79
N ALA A 253 25.30 21.84 -25.00
CA ALA A 253 25.71 21.42 -26.33
C ALA A 253 24.61 20.58 -26.99
N PHE A 254 24.16 21.03 -28.17
CA PHE A 254 23.18 20.33 -28.99
C PHE A 254 23.60 20.50 -30.45
N ASP A 255 23.92 19.41 -31.14
CA ASP A 255 24.41 19.49 -32.52
C ASP A 255 23.27 19.70 -33.54
N GLY A 256 23.60 20.34 -34.65
CA GLY A 256 22.75 20.44 -35.84
C GLY A 256 22.14 21.82 -36.07
N HIS A 257 21.82 22.13 -37.31
CA HIS A 257 21.34 23.46 -37.70
C HIS A 257 19.98 23.74 -37.05
N LYS A 258 19.91 24.75 -36.18
CA LYS A 258 18.67 25.12 -35.48
C LYS A 258 17.79 25.97 -36.39
N LEU A 259 16.50 25.68 -36.46
CA LEU A 259 15.51 26.44 -37.23
C LEU A 259 14.58 27.23 -36.31
N LEU A 260 14.29 26.68 -35.13
CA LEU A 260 13.39 27.27 -34.16
C LEU A 260 13.79 26.83 -32.75
N ALA A 261 13.74 27.78 -31.82
CA ALA A 261 13.88 27.54 -30.39
C ALA A 261 12.73 28.22 -29.64
N HIS A 262 11.95 27.43 -28.91
CA HIS A 262 10.82 27.94 -28.13
C HIS A 262 10.88 27.38 -26.71
N TRP A 263 10.55 28.22 -25.72
CA TRP A 263 10.48 27.80 -24.33
C TRP A 263 9.05 27.89 -23.81
N HIS A 264 8.58 26.81 -23.17
CA HIS A 264 7.28 26.81 -22.52
C HIS A 264 7.15 25.72 -21.46
N ARG A 265 6.57 26.07 -20.31
CA ARG A 265 6.32 25.15 -19.17
C ARG A 265 7.56 24.35 -18.75
N GLY A 266 8.72 24.99 -18.72
CA GLY A 266 9.99 24.34 -18.34
C GLY A 266 10.61 23.43 -19.42
N TYR A 267 10.00 23.34 -20.60
CA TYR A 267 10.56 22.60 -21.72
C TYR A 267 11.19 23.51 -22.78
N LEU A 268 12.33 23.09 -23.30
CA LEU A 268 12.97 23.67 -24.48
C LEU A 268 12.61 22.87 -25.73
N PHE A 269 11.94 23.51 -26.68
CA PHE A 269 11.63 22.98 -27.99
C PHE A 269 12.73 23.40 -28.95
N LEU A 270 13.37 22.44 -29.60
CA LEU A 270 14.33 22.69 -30.68
C LEU A 270 13.88 21.97 -31.95
N LEU A 271 13.73 22.74 -33.02
CA LEU A 271 13.57 22.22 -34.37
C LEU A 271 14.94 22.19 -35.05
N ILE A 272 15.42 21.00 -35.36
CA ILE A 272 16.76 20.77 -35.91
C ILE A 272 16.63 20.23 -37.33
N LYS A 273 17.39 20.82 -38.26
CA LYS A 273 17.57 20.29 -39.61
C LYS A 273 18.88 19.50 -39.66
N HIS A 274 18.79 18.19 -39.89
CA HIS A 274 19.99 17.37 -40.10
C HIS A 274 20.60 17.67 -41.47
N VAL A 275 21.75 18.32 -41.48
CA VAL A 275 22.58 18.44 -42.68
C VAL A 275 23.24 17.08 -42.89
N LYS A 276 22.95 16.40 -44.01
CA LYS A 276 23.70 15.20 -44.40
C LYS A 276 25.18 15.57 -44.50
N SER A 277 26.04 14.85 -43.79
CA SER A 277 27.50 14.95 -43.97
C SER A 277 27.86 14.74 -45.45
N PRO A 278 28.74 15.55 -46.07
CA PRO A 278 29.05 15.46 -47.49
C PRO A 278 29.87 14.21 -47.89
N ASN A 279 30.13 13.27 -46.97
CA ASN A 279 30.95 12.09 -47.25
C ASN A 279 30.11 10.82 -47.40
N LYS A 280 29.43 10.67 -48.54
CA LYS A 280 29.15 9.36 -49.16
C LYS A 280 28.88 9.55 -50.65
N THR A 281 29.95 9.47 -51.44
CA THR A 281 29.89 9.29 -52.89
C THR A 281 29.25 7.93 -53.20
N GLY A 282 27.97 7.94 -53.60
CA GLY A 282 27.27 6.79 -54.13
C GLY A 282 26.44 7.22 -55.34
N PHE A 283 26.94 6.90 -56.53
CA PHE A 283 26.25 7.06 -57.81
C PHE A 283 24.88 6.35 -57.77
N GLY A 284 23.79 7.07 -58.07
CA GLY A 284 22.46 6.49 -58.18
C GLY A 284 21.39 7.50 -58.61
N SER A 285 21.06 7.43 -59.90
CA SER A 285 19.95 8.00 -60.69
C SER A 285 18.80 8.75 -59.98
N GLY A 286 18.41 9.88 -60.58
CA GLY A 286 17.40 10.81 -60.08
C GLY A 286 15.94 10.35 -60.06
N GLY A 287 15.14 11.10 -59.29
CA GLY A 287 13.69 11.03 -59.22
C GLY A 287 13.14 11.44 -57.85
N SER A 288 12.53 12.63 -57.78
CA SER A 288 11.85 13.26 -56.62
C SER A 288 12.75 13.81 -55.51
N SER A 289 12.66 15.13 -55.31
CA SER A 289 13.13 15.85 -54.13
C SER A 289 12.46 15.29 -52.87
N GLN A 290 13.08 14.29 -52.23
CA GLN A 290 12.70 13.86 -50.89
C GLN A 290 12.77 15.09 -49.98
N SER A 291 11.63 15.53 -49.45
CA SER A 291 11.56 16.61 -48.47
C SER A 291 12.49 16.27 -47.31
N GLU A 292 13.47 17.14 -47.04
CA GLU A 292 14.37 16.99 -45.90
C GLU A 292 13.55 17.08 -44.62
N LYS A 293 13.42 15.96 -43.90
CA LYS A 293 12.65 15.89 -42.66
C LYS A 293 13.31 16.76 -41.58
N GLN A 294 12.49 17.54 -40.88
CA GLN A 294 12.92 18.34 -39.74
C GLN A 294 12.66 17.56 -38.44
N LEU A 295 13.59 17.59 -37.50
CA LEU A 295 13.48 16.86 -36.23
C LEU A 295 13.08 17.84 -35.12
N LEU A 296 11.88 17.69 -34.58
CA LEU A 296 11.46 18.41 -33.38
C LEU A 296 11.83 17.58 -32.15
N THR A 297 12.57 18.18 -31.22
CA THR A 297 12.95 17.56 -29.95
C THR A 297 12.58 18.47 -28.78
N ILE A 298 11.94 17.89 -27.77
CA ILE A 298 11.52 18.55 -26.53
C ILE A 298 12.47 18.11 -25.42
N TYR A 299 13.14 19.08 -24.81
CA TYR A 299 14.16 18.88 -23.78
C TYR A 299 13.67 19.40 -22.43
N ASP A 300 13.96 18.64 -21.38
CA ASP A 300 13.90 19.09 -19.98
C ASP A 300 15.35 19.31 -19.52
N LEU A 301 15.75 20.58 -19.36
CA LEU A 301 17.13 20.94 -19.02
C LEU A 301 17.47 20.65 -17.56
N ASP A 302 16.50 20.77 -16.65
CA ASP A 302 16.69 20.57 -15.21
C ASP A 302 16.92 19.09 -14.90
N ASN A 303 16.08 18.23 -15.47
CA ASN A 303 16.14 16.79 -15.28
C ASN A 303 17.07 16.09 -16.31
N LYS A 304 17.58 16.84 -17.31
CA LYS A 304 18.53 16.38 -18.33
C LYS A 304 18.05 15.18 -19.15
N PHE A 305 16.80 15.24 -19.63
CA PHE A 305 16.23 14.19 -20.49
C PHE A 305 15.50 14.77 -21.71
N ILE A 306 15.26 13.93 -22.71
CA ILE A 306 14.45 14.25 -23.89
C ILE A 306 13.02 13.77 -23.61
N ALA A 307 12.09 14.70 -23.46
CA ALA A 307 10.69 14.40 -23.14
C ALA A 307 9.94 13.80 -24.34
N TYR A 308 10.32 14.22 -25.55
CA TYR A 308 9.74 13.75 -26.80
C TYR A 308 10.63 14.11 -28.00
N SER A 309 10.60 13.30 -29.06
CA SER A 309 11.30 13.61 -30.31
C SER A 309 10.67 12.89 -31.49
N ALA A 310 10.31 13.66 -32.53
CA ALA A 310 9.68 13.15 -33.75
C ALA A 310 10.04 13.99 -34.98
N SER A 311 10.01 13.35 -36.15
CA SER A 311 10.23 14.02 -37.44
C SER A 311 8.94 14.60 -38.00
N PHE A 312 9.03 15.79 -38.58
CA PHE A 312 7.95 16.51 -39.27
C PHE A 312 8.40 16.97 -40.66
N ASP A 313 7.42 17.18 -41.54
CA ASP A 313 7.63 17.72 -42.88
C ASP A 313 7.34 19.23 -42.85
N ASP A 314 8.36 20.05 -43.13
CA ASP A 314 8.30 21.51 -43.27
C ASP A 314 7.39 22.25 -42.25
N VAL A 315 7.88 22.34 -41.01
CA VAL A 315 7.25 23.07 -39.91
C VAL A 315 7.41 24.58 -40.12
N ILE A 316 6.29 25.30 -40.02
CA ILE A 316 6.25 26.76 -40.02
C ILE A 316 6.61 27.28 -38.64
N ASP A 317 5.90 26.80 -37.60
CA ASP A 317 6.06 27.28 -36.23
C ASP A 317 5.50 26.28 -35.21
N VAL A 318 5.87 26.47 -33.94
CA VAL A 318 5.37 25.71 -32.78
C VAL A 318 4.75 26.70 -31.80
N VAL A 319 3.43 26.61 -31.62
CA VAL A 319 2.67 27.49 -30.73
C VAL A 319 2.15 26.72 -29.52
N ALA A 320 2.09 27.39 -28.36
CA ALA A 320 1.65 26.80 -27.11
C ALA A 320 0.39 27.50 -26.61
N GLU A 321 -0.76 26.81 -26.65
CA GLU A 321 -2.05 27.35 -26.22
C GLU A 321 -2.97 26.21 -25.76
N TRP A 322 -4.02 26.52 -25.00
CA TRP A 322 -5.03 25.54 -24.54
C TRP A 322 -4.48 24.34 -23.73
N GLY A 323 -3.27 24.48 -23.19
CA GLY A 323 -2.60 23.42 -22.42
C GLY A 323 -1.95 22.33 -23.26
N SER A 324 -1.73 22.57 -24.56
CA SER A 324 -1.03 21.65 -25.47
C SER A 324 -0.16 22.43 -26.46
N PHE A 325 0.69 21.71 -27.18
CA PHE A 325 1.54 22.31 -28.21
C PHE A 325 0.98 22.01 -29.59
N TYR A 326 0.91 23.03 -30.44
CA TYR A 326 0.43 22.91 -31.81
C TYR A 326 1.58 23.14 -32.78
N ILE A 327 1.78 22.19 -33.68
CA ILE A 327 2.81 22.25 -34.71
C ILE A 327 2.10 22.55 -36.03
N LEU A 328 2.47 23.67 -36.63
CA LEU A 328 1.91 24.15 -37.89
C LEU A 328 2.85 23.74 -39.02
N THR A 329 2.36 23.02 -40.03
CA THR A 329 3.17 22.61 -41.19
C THR A 329 2.72 23.30 -42.47
N ARG A 330 3.65 23.49 -43.41
CA ARG A 330 3.39 24.22 -44.66
C ARG A 330 2.41 23.51 -45.59
N ASP A 331 2.25 22.19 -45.44
CA ASP A 331 1.24 21.40 -46.14
C ASP A 331 -0.20 21.62 -45.62
N GLY A 332 -0.36 22.52 -44.64
CA GLY A 332 -1.66 22.91 -44.09
C GLY A 332 -2.16 21.99 -42.98
N LYS A 333 -1.35 21.04 -42.49
CA LYS A 333 -1.73 20.21 -41.35
C LYS A 333 -1.38 20.90 -40.03
N MET A 334 -2.16 20.56 -39.01
CA MET A 334 -1.90 20.96 -37.63
C MET A 334 -1.81 19.70 -36.76
N PHE A 335 -0.70 19.53 -36.07
CA PHE A 335 -0.52 18.45 -35.09
C PHE A 335 -0.66 19.01 -33.69
N VAL A 336 -1.25 18.23 -32.79
CA VAL A 336 -1.29 18.52 -31.36
C VAL A 336 -0.34 17.55 -30.64
N LEU A 337 0.51 18.10 -29.77
CA LEU A 337 1.26 17.35 -28.79
C LEU A 337 0.63 17.58 -27.42
N GLN A 338 0.00 16.53 -26.90
CA GLN A 338 -0.60 16.54 -25.58
C GLN A 338 0.37 15.92 -24.58
N GLU A 339 0.69 16.67 -23.53
CA GLU A 339 1.53 16.16 -22.45
C GLU A 339 0.77 15.12 -21.62
N LYS A 340 1.40 13.98 -21.36
CA LYS A 340 0.86 12.95 -20.45
C LYS A 340 0.75 13.47 -19.04
N ASP A 341 -0.16 12.91 -18.27
CA ASP A 341 -0.29 13.19 -16.85
C ASP A 341 0.95 12.70 -16.07
N THR A 342 1.18 13.28 -14.90
CA THR A 342 2.36 13.01 -14.07
C THR A 342 2.43 11.56 -13.62
N GLN A 343 1.28 10.94 -13.29
CA GLN A 343 1.24 9.56 -12.82
C GLN A 343 1.70 8.59 -13.91
N THR A 344 1.17 8.73 -15.12
CA THR A 344 1.63 7.95 -16.29
C THR A 344 3.12 8.12 -16.55
N LYS A 345 3.66 9.35 -16.44
CA LYS A 345 5.12 9.59 -16.57
C LYS A 345 5.92 8.86 -15.50
N LEU A 346 5.47 8.90 -14.25
CA LEU A 346 6.13 8.21 -13.12
C LEU A 346 6.09 6.69 -13.31
N GLU A 347 4.95 6.12 -13.72
CA GLU A 347 4.82 4.70 -14.02
C GLU A 347 5.76 4.26 -15.16
N MET A 348 5.88 5.07 -16.22
CA MET A 348 6.86 4.84 -17.30
C MET A 348 8.31 4.83 -16.77
N LEU A 349 8.64 5.69 -15.79
CA LEU A 349 9.96 5.73 -15.16
C LEU A 349 10.19 4.54 -14.21
N PHE A 350 9.18 4.12 -13.46
CA PHE A 350 9.26 2.95 -12.56
C PHE A 350 9.46 1.66 -13.34
N ARG A 351 8.71 1.45 -14.43
CA ARG A 351 8.88 0.28 -15.31
C ARG A 351 10.31 0.21 -15.88
N LYS A 352 10.95 1.35 -16.15
CA LYS A 352 12.35 1.43 -16.61
C LYS A 352 13.39 1.45 -15.47
N ASN A 353 12.97 1.30 -14.22
CA ASN A 353 13.81 1.35 -13.02
C ASN A 353 14.58 2.68 -12.82
N LEU A 354 14.01 3.81 -13.26
CA LEU A 354 14.66 5.13 -13.25
C LEU A 354 14.21 6.01 -12.07
N PHE A 355 14.34 5.48 -10.86
CA PHE A 355 13.80 6.10 -9.65
C PHE A 355 14.38 7.47 -9.31
N VAL A 356 15.68 7.71 -9.51
CA VAL A 356 16.29 9.03 -9.23
C VAL A 356 15.65 10.13 -10.08
N MET A 357 15.36 9.83 -11.34
CA MET A 357 14.69 10.76 -12.25
C MET A 357 13.20 10.89 -11.92
N ALA A 358 12.55 9.82 -11.47
CA ALA A 358 11.18 9.90 -10.95
C ALA A 358 11.08 10.82 -9.71
N ILE A 359 12.06 10.76 -8.81
CA ILE A 359 12.13 11.66 -7.64
C ILE A 359 12.33 13.11 -8.08
N ASN A 360 13.25 13.37 -9.03
CA ASN A 360 13.48 14.73 -9.52
C ASN A 360 12.25 15.29 -10.26
N LEU A 361 11.60 14.47 -11.09
CA LEU A 361 10.36 14.83 -11.78
C LEU A 361 9.22 15.11 -10.79
N ALA A 362 9.07 14.30 -9.75
CA ALA A 362 8.05 14.51 -8.72
C ALA A 362 8.31 15.79 -7.91
N LYS A 363 9.59 16.10 -7.62
CA LYS A 363 9.96 17.36 -6.96
C LYS A 363 9.72 18.58 -7.85
N SER A 364 10.07 18.50 -9.14
CA SER A 364 9.89 19.61 -10.08
C SER A 364 8.41 19.91 -10.35
N GLN A 365 7.55 18.89 -10.28
CA GLN A 365 6.10 19.03 -10.43
C GLN A 365 5.35 19.26 -9.10
N HIS A 366 6.08 19.50 -8.00
CA HIS A 366 5.53 19.76 -6.67
C HIS A 366 4.53 18.71 -6.18
N LEU A 367 4.81 17.42 -6.39
CA LEU A 367 3.99 16.36 -5.81
C LEU A 367 3.99 16.43 -4.28
N ASP A 368 2.85 16.07 -3.69
CA ASP A 368 2.68 15.98 -2.24
C ASP A 368 3.68 15.01 -1.61
N SER A 369 3.97 15.23 -0.32
CA SER A 369 4.87 14.36 0.46
C SER A 369 4.46 12.88 0.44
N ASP A 370 3.16 12.60 0.30
CA ASP A 370 2.61 11.24 0.22
C ASP A 370 3.02 10.56 -1.09
N GLY A 371 2.88 11.27 -2.22
CA GLY A 371 3.33 10.78 -3.52
C GLY A 371 4.83 10.49 -3.52
N LEU A 372 5.65 11.38 -2.95
CA LEU A 372 7.10 11.18 -2.83
C LEU A 372 7.45 9.97 -1.94
N SER A 373 6.71 9.73 -0.85
CA SER A 373 6.95 8.59 0.04
C SER A 373 6.76 7.25 -0.67
N GLU A 374 5.79 7.17 -1.57
CA GLU A 374 5.54 6.00 -2.40
C GLU A 374 6.68 5.74 -3.40
N ILE A 375 7.25 6.81 -4.00
CA ILE A 375 8.43 6.70 -4.85
C ILE A 375 9.62 6.13 -4.08
N PHE A 376 9.88 6.65 -2.87
CA PHE A 376 10.96 6.16 -2.01
C PHE A 376 10.76 4.71 -1.59
N ARG A 377 9.51 4.29 -1.32
CA ARG A 377 9.17 2.89 -1.02
C ARG A 377 9.51 1.98 -2.19
N GLN A 378 9.05 2.30 -3.40
CA GLN A 378 9.32 1.50 -4.60
C GLN A 378 10.81 1.48 -4.95
N TYR A 379 11.51 2.60 -4.75
CA TYR A 379 12.95 2.67 -4.96
C TYR A 379 13.72 1.80 -3.95
N GLY A 380 13.33 1.85 -2.67
CA GLY A 380 13.87 0.97 -1.64
C GLY A 380 13.64 -0.51 -1.94
N ASP A 381 12.44 -0.87 -2.43
CA ASP A 381 12.10 -2.24 -2.82
C ASP A 381 12.97 -2.74 -3.98
N HIS A 382 13.18 -1.90 -5.00
CA HIS A 382 14.05 -2.22 -6.12
C HIS A 382 15.51 -2.44 -5.67
N LEU A 383 16.05 -1.52 -4.86
CA LEU A 383 17.42 -1.64 -4.34
C LEU A 383 17.59 -2.88 -3.47
N TYR A 384 16.58 -3.20 -2.66
CA TYR A 384 16.56 -4.40 -1.83
C TYR A 384 16.61 -5.68 -2.68
N LEU A 385 15.83 -5.77 -3.77
CA LEU A 385 15.86 -6.90 -4.70
C LEU A 385 17.20 -7.02 -5.44
N LYS A 386 17.85 -5.89 -5.73
CA LYS A 386 19.16 -5.84 -6.38
C LYS A 386 20.32 -6.27 -5.46
N GLY A 387 20.09 -6.33 -4.14
CA GLY A 387 21.09 -6.67 -3.14
C GLY A 387 21.81 -5.47 -2.51
N ASP A 388 21.47 -4.23 -2.89
CA ASP A 388 22.01 -3.01 -2.27
C ASP A 388 21.16 -2.64 -1.05
N HIS A 389 21.46 -3.30 0.08
CA HIS A 389 20.69 -3.18 1.31
C HIS A 389 20.93 -1.87 2.05
N ASP A 390 22.14 -1.31 1.95
CA ASP A 390 22.53 -0.06 2.58
C ASP A 390 21.87 1.13 1.85
N GLY A 391 21.86 1.10 0.52
CA GLY A 391 21.12 2.07 -0.29
C GLY A 391 19.61 1.98 -0.03
N ALA A 392 19.05 0.77 0.07
CA ALA A 392 17.64 0.55 0.32
C ALA A 392 17.18 1.15 1.66
N ILE A 393 17.95 0.92 2.75
CA ILE A 393 17.55 1.42 4.08
C ILE A 393 17.56 2.95 4.14
N GLN A 394 18.49 3.61 3.46
CA GLN A 394 18.50 5.07 3.39
C GLN A 394 17.24 5.63 2.72
N GLN A 395 16.66 4.91 1.75
CA GLN A 395 15.39 5.31 1.14
C GLN A 395 14.21 5.06 2.08
N TYR A 396 14.16 3.91 2.76
CA TYR A 396 13.11 3.63 3.74
C TYR A 396 13.12 4.58 4.94
N ILE A 397 14.27 5.10 5.35
CA ILE A 397 14.34 6.14 6.40
C ILE A 397 13.59 7.41 5.97
N ARG A 398 13.56 7.72 4.67
CA ARG A 398 12.82 8.88 4.13
C ARG A 398 11.31 8.66 4.06
N THR A 399 10.84 7.43 4.23
CA THR A 399 9.40 7.09 4.24
C THR A 399 8.80 7.02 5.64
N ILE A 400 9.58 7.32 6.69
CA ILE A 400 9.12 7.30 8.08
C ILE A 400 7.99 8.32 8.28
N GLY A 401 6.93 7.91 8.97
CA GLY A 401 5.73 8.71 9.23
C GLY A 401 4.58 8.48 8.25
N LYS A 402 4.84 7.81 7.11
CA LYS A 402 3.82 7.43 6.12
C LYS A 402 3.75 5.93 5.89
N LEU A 403 4.90 5.29 5.73
CA LEU A 403 4.99 3.84 5.59
C LEU A 403 5.00 3.15 6.97
N GLU A 404 4.27 2.04 7.10
CA GLU A 404 4.30 1.23 8.32
C GLU A 404 5.69 0.60 8.57
N PRO A 405 6.30 0.81 9.75
CA PRO A 405 7.62 0.29 10.07
C PRO A 405 7.73 -1.24 9.96
N SER A 406 6.64 -1.97 10.24
CA SER A 406 6.57 -3.43 10.13
C SER A 406 6.95 -3.95 8.74
N TYR A 407 6.65 -3.20 7.68
CA TYR A 407 7.01 -3.54 6.31
C TYR A 407 8.53 -3.65 6.13
N VAL A 408 9.25 -2.64 6.63
CA VAL A 408 10.71 -2.55 6.52
C VAL A 408 11.36 -3.55 7.48
N ILE A 409 10.90 -3.62 8.73
CA ILE A 409 11.45 -4.52 9.75
C ILE A 409 11.41 -5.97 9.26
N ARG A 410 10.28 -6.43 8.69
CA ARG A 410 10.15 -7.79 8.16
C ARG A 410 11.19 -8.13 7.09
N LYS A 411 11.61 -7.14 6.29
CA LYS A 411 12.65 -7.33 5.26
C LYS A 411 14.06 -7.42 5.85
N PHE A 412 14.35 -6.75 6.94
CA PHE A 412 15.72 -6.63 7.49
C PHE A 412 15.96 -7.44 8.78
N LEU A 413 15.08 -8.39 9.14
CA LEU A 413 15.22 -9.26 10.33
C LEU A 413 16.38 -10.27 10.25
N ASP A 414 17.05 -10.42 9.11
CA ASP A 414 18.19 -11.33 8.94
C ASP A 414 19.37 -10.92 9.84
N ALA A 415 19.98 -11.90 10.51
CA ALA A 415 21.11 -11.71 11.42
C ALA A 415 22.34 -11.08 10.72
N GLN A 416 22.50 -11.25 9.42
CA GLN A 416 23.60 -10.62 8.67
C GLN A 416 23.42 -9.11 8.48
N ARG A 417 22.19 -8.58 8.70
CA ARG A 417 21.80 -7.21 8.35
C ARG A 417 21.36 -6.38 9.55
N ILE A 418 21.72 -6.83 10.75
CA ILE A 418 21.36 -6.18 12.02
C ILE A 418 21.77 -4.69 12.03
N HIS A 419 22.89 -4.33 11.41
CA HIS A 419 23.33 -2.92 11.29
C HIS A 419 22.32 -2.03 10.56
N ASN A 420 21.74 -2.51 9.46
CA ASN A 420 20.75 -1.77 8.67
C ASN A 420 19.42 -1.64 9.41
N LEU A 421 18.97 -2.71 10.04
CA LEU A 421 17.78 -2.68 10.90
C LEU A 421 17.98 -1.71 12.07
N THR A 422 19.16 -1.72 12.69
CA THR A 422 19.51 -0.81 13.79
C THR A 422 19.44 0.65 13.35
N ALA A 423 20.00 0.99 12.19
CA ALA A 423 19.97 2.36 11.65
C ALA A 423 18.54 2.86 11.40
N TYR A 424 17.66 1.98 10.89
CA TYR A 424 16.25 2.30 10.68
C TYR A 424 15.49 2.53 12.00
N LEU A 425 15.66 1.62 12.97
CA LEU A 425 15.02 1.73 14.28
C LEU A 425 15.51 2.96 15.07
N GLN A 426 16.80 3.31 14.96
CA GLN A 426 17.35 4.55 15.52
C GLN A 426 16.72 5.79 14.88
N ALA A 427 16.56 5.81 13.55
CA ALA A 427 15.91 6.92 12.87
C ALA A 427 14.44 7.05 13.27
N LEU A 428 13.73 5.93 13.43
CA LEU A 428 12.35 5.88 13.91
C LEU A 428 12.21 6.44 15.33
N HIS A 429 13.13 6.07 16.23
CA HIS A 429 13.15 6.53 17.60
C HIS A 429 13.49 8.03 17.72
N ARG A 430 14.44 8.54 16.92
CA ARG A 430 14.76 9.97 16.84
C ARG A 430 13.58 10.83 16.41
N GLN A 431 12.66 10.27 15.63
CA GLN A 431 11.45 10.94 15.18
C GLN A 431 10.25 10.72 16.12
N SER A 432 10.43 10.08 17.28
CA SER A 432 9.39 9.78 18.29
C SER A 432 8.20 8.96 17.76
N LEU A 433 8.38 8.22 16.67
CA LEU A 433 7.34 7.36 16.05
C LEU A 433 7.55 5.86 16.36
N ALA A 434 8.46 5.55 17.28
CA ALA A 434 8.74 4.18 17.70
C ALA A 434 7.73 3.70 18.75
N ASN A 435 7.26 2.46 18.60
CA ASN A 435 6.43 1.79 19.61
C ASN A 435 7.29 0.94 20.56
N ALA A 436 6.63 0.27 21.52
CA ALA A 436 7.30 -0.59 22.50
C ALA A 436 8.05 -1.77 21.87
N ASP A 437 7.48 -2.38 20.84
CA ASP A 437 8.08 -3.52 20.13
C ASP A 437 9.33 -3.10 19.36
N HIS A 438 9.29 -1.96 18.67
CA HIS A 438 10.42 -1.39 17.92
C HIS A 438 11.59 -1.05 18.85
N THR A 439 11.28 -0.53 20.03
CA THR A 439 12.27 -0.20 21.04
C THR A 439 12.90 -1.46 21.64
N THR A 440 12.10 -2.49 21.87
CA THR A 440 12.58 -3.81 22.33
C THR A 440 13.44 -4.51 21.28
N LEU A 441 13.06 -4.41 20.00
CA LEU A 441 13.85 -4.93 18.89
C LEU A 441 15.18 -4.18 18.73
N LEU A 442 15.18 -2.87 18.96
CA LEU A 442 16.41 -2.06 18.98
C LEU A 442 17.35 -2.50 20.11
N LEU A 443 16.81 -2.76 21.30
CA LEU A 443 17.56 -3.30 22.43
C LEU A 443 18.18 -4.66 22.11
N ASN A 444 17.41 -5.56 21.49
CA ASN A 444 17.88 -6.85 21.00
C ASN A 444 19.00 -6.71 19.96
N CYS A 445 18.93 -5.69 19.10
CA CYS A 445 20.00 -5.40 18.15
C CYS A 445 21.27 -4.96 18.86
N TYR A 446 21.17 -4.05 19.85
CA TYR A 446 22.34 -3.59 20.62
C TYR A 446 23.02 -4.72 21.41
N THR A 447 22.25 -5.59 22.05
CA THR A 447 22.82 -6.74 22.81
C THR A 447 23.54 -7.72 21.89
N LYS A 448 22.98 -8.00 20.70
CA LYS A 448 23.64 -8.85 19.69
C LYS A 448 24.89 -8.21 19.08
N LEU A 449 24.89 -6.89 18.90
CA LEU A 449 26.05 -6.13 18.39
C LEU A 449 27.14 -5.90 19.45
N LYS A 450 26.87 -6.23 20.73
CA LYS A 450 27.77 -6.02 21.88
C LYS A 450 28.25 -4.57 22.05
N ASP A 451 27.46 -3.59 21.63
CA ASP A 451 27.77 -2.17 21.78
C ASP A 451 27.33 -1.69 23.19
N SER A 452 28.16 -1.96 24.20
CA SER A 452 27.85 -1.69 25.61
C SER A 452 27.69 -0.20 25.92
N SER A 453 28.43 0.67 25.24
CA SER A 453 28.39 2.12 25.49
C SER A 453 27.09 2.74 25.01
N LYS A 454 26.61 2.40 23.80
CA LYS A 454 25.32 2.89 23.30
C LYS A 454 24.15 2.31 24.07
N LEU A 455 24.26 1.07 24.54
CA LEU A 455 23.26 0.43 25.40
C LEU A 455 23.15 1.15 26.75
N GLU A 456 24.29 1.48 27.36
CA GLU A 456 24.33 2.21 28.64
C GLU A 456 23.80 3.65 28.49
N GLU A 457 24.20 4.36 27.42
CA GLU A 457 23.63 5.66 27.07
C GLU A 457 22.10 5.55 26.92
N PHE A 458 21.61 4.56 26.17
CA PHE A 458 20.18 4.35 25.95
C PHE A 458 19.38 4.05 27.23
N ILE A 459 19.93 3.28 28.18
CA ILE A 459 19.27 2.93 29.45
C ILE A 459 19.32 4.09 30.47
N LYS A 460 20.36 4.92 30.41
CA LYS A 460 20.57 6.05 31.34
C LYS A 460 19.99 7.37 30.85
N SER A 461 19.98 7.63 29.54
CA SER A 461 19.45 8.86 28.93
C SER A 461 17.92 8.88 28.80
N SER A 462 17.24 7.78 29.13
CA SER A 462 15.79 7.65 29.09
C SER A 462 15.13 8.41 30.26
N GLU A 463 15.26 9.74 30.28
CA GLU A 463 14.48 10.65 31.15
C GLU A 463 13.08 10.93 30.58
N SER A 464 12.87 10.70 29.28
CA SER A 464 11.59 10.83 28.60
C SER A 464 10.88 9.47 28.55
N GLU A 465 9.60 9.43 28.96
CA GLU A 465 8.69 8.28 28.97
C GLU A 465 8.90 7.30 27.81
N VAL A 466 9.77 6.30 27.98
CA VAL A 466 9.98 5.28 26.97
C VAL A 466 8.93 4.19 27.20
N HIS A 467 7.90 4.17 26.36
CA HIS A 467 6.99 3.02 26.23
C HIS A 467 7.76 1.87 25.58
N PHE A 468 8.53 1.10 26.35
CA PHE A 468 9.04 -0.21 25.93
C PHE A 468 8.62 -1.28 26.91
N ASP A 469 8.57 -2.52 26.45
CA ASP A 469 8.25 -3.65 27.32
C ASP A 469 9.46 -3.92 28.24
N VAL A 470 9.36 -3.38 29.45
CA VAL A 470 10.39 -3.47 30.49
C VAL A 470 10.64 -4.94 30.84
N GLU A 471 9.61 -5.79 30.81
CA GLU A 471 9.75 -7.21 31.13
C GLU A 471 10.60 -7.94 30.07
N ILE A 472 10.34 -7.70 28.79
CA ILE A 472 11.14 -8.29 27.70
C ILE A 472 12.57 -7.74 27.75
N ALA A 473 12.75 -6.46 28.03
CA ALA A 473 14.08 -5.86 28.18
C ALA A 473 14.89 -6.53 29.31
N ILE A 474 14.27 -6.78 30.47
CA ILE A 474 14.90 -7.50 31.59
C ILE A 474 15.30 -8.92 31.17
N LYS A 475 14.40 -9.67 30.52
CA LYS A 475 14.67 -11.03 30.02
C LYS A 475 15.88 -11.06 29.08
N VAL A 476 15.92 -10.14 28.13
CA VAL A 476 16.98 -10.05 27.12
C VAL A 476 18.32 -9.69 27.78
N LEU A 477 18.33 -8.72 28.69
CA LEU A 477 19.55 -8.32 29.41
C LEU A 477 20.08 -9.46 30.29
N ARG A 478 19.19 -10.20 30.97
CA ARG A 478 19.54 -11.39 31.76
C ARG A 478 20.17 -12.48 30.89
N GLN A 479 19.54 -12.84 29.76
CA GLN A 479 20.07 -13.83 28.81
C GLN A 479 21.41 -13.41 28.20
N ALA A 480 21.60 -12.12 27.94
CA ALA A 480 22.85 -11.57 27.42
C ALA A 480 23.97 -11.43 28.47
N GLY A 481 23.68 -11.72 29.75
CA GLY A 481 24.67 -11.68 30.83
C GLY A 481 24.81 -10.34 31.55
N TYR A 482 24.01 -9.33 31.21
CA TYR A 482 24.05 -7.99 31.83
C TYR A 482 23.17 -7.89 33.09
N HIS A 483 23.47 -8.70 34.10
CA HIS A 483 22.65 -8.87 35.30
C HIS A 483 22.50 -7.57 36.12
N SER A 484 23.56 -6.75 36.19
CA SER A 484 23.52 -5.46 36.90
C SER A 484 22.56 -4.45 36.28
N HIS A 485 22.52 -4.39 34.94
CA HIS A 485 21.60 -3.51 34.21
C HIS A 485 20.16 -4.01 34.28
N ALA A 486 19.96 -5.33 34.27
CA ALA A 486 18.66 -5.96 34.46
C ALA A 486 18.08 -5.69 35.86
N VAL A 487 18.90 -5.76 36.91
CA VAL A 487 18.49 -5.43 38.29
C VAL A 487 18.13 -3.95 38.42
N PHE A 488 18.94 -3.06 37.87
CA PHE A 488 18.65 -1.61 37.86
C PHE A 488 17.31 -1.29 37.19
N LEU A 489 17.04 -1.92 36.05
CA LEU A 489 15.78 -1.73 35.32
C LEU A 489 14.59 -2.31 36.10
N ALA A 490 14.74 -3.50 36.70
CA ALA A 490 13.70 -4.16 37.47
C ALA A 490 13.33 -3.38 38.74
N GLU A 491 14.32 -2.82 39.44
CA GLU A 491 14.10 -2.00 40.65
C GLU A 491 13.42 -0.67 40.31
N ARG A 492 13.90 0.03 39.28
CA ARG A 492 13.38 1.34 38.86
C ARG A 492 11.91 1.29 38.42
N HIS A 493 11.54 0.24 37.69
CA HIS A 493 10.19 0.06 37.15
C HIS A 493 9.29 -0.82 38.05
N GLN A 494 9.72 -1.13 39.29
CA GLN A 494 8.95 -1.89 40.28
C GLN A 494 8.53 -3.31 39.81
N HIS A 495 9.31 -3.96 38.92
CA HIS A 495 9.10 -5.35 38.53
C HIS A 495 9.70 -6.31 39.58
N HIS A 496 8.98 -6.48 40.68
CA HIS A 496 9.44 -7.21 41.87
C HIS A 496 9.76 -8.68 41.62
N GLU A 497 8.95 -9.38 40.80
CA GLU A 497 9.16 -10.80 40.49
C GLU A 497 10.50 -11.05 39.80
N TRP A 498 10.84 -10.21 38.82
CA TRP A 498 12.08 -10.30 38.06
C TRP A 498 13.29 -9.89 38.89
N TYR A 499 13.14 -8.86 39.72
CA TYR A 499 14.17 -8.47 40.68
C TYR A 499 14.50 -9.65 41.60
N LEU A 500 13.50 -10.26 42.23
CA LEU A 500 13.68 -11.39 43.13
C LEU A 500 14.23 -12.63 42.40
N LYS A 501 13.79 -12.88 41.17
CA LYS A 501 14.31 -13.97 40.37
C LYS A 501 15.81 -13.84 40.11
N ILE A 502 16.24 -12.66 39.67
CA ILE A 502 17.67 -12.39 39.41
C ILE A 502 18.46 -12.43 40.73
N GLN A 503 17.91 -11.88 41.80
CA GLN A 503 18.57 -11.82 43.10
C GLN A 503 18.71 -13.18 43.80
N LEU A 504 17.70 -14.05 43.69
CA LEU A 504 17.63 -15.36 44.37
C LEU A 504 18.23 -16.50 43.55
N GLU A 505 18.05 -16.52 42.22
CA GLU A 505 18.54 -17.59 41.34
C GLU A 505 19.95 -17.31 40.82
N ASP A 506 20.18 -16.11 40.26
CA ASP A 506 21.45 -15.79 39.58
C ASP A 506 22.50 -15.24 40.56
N LEU A 507 22.11 -14.28 41.41
CA LEU A 507 23.02 -13.62 42.36
C LEU A 507 23.05 -14.29 43.75
N LYS A 508 22.10 -15.19 44.05
CA LYS A 508 21.98 -15.99 45.29
C LYS A 508 22.01 -15.21 46.61
N ASN A 509 21.48 -13.99 46.62
CA ASN A 509 21.42 -13.14 47.81
C ASN A 509 20.08 -13.30 48.55
N TYR A 510 19.91 -14.42 49.26
CA TYR A 510 18.64 -14.79 49.92
C TYR A 510 18.17 -13.82 51.03
N GLN A 511 19.12 -13.18 51.73
CA GLN A 511 18.81 -12.20 52.80
C GLN A 511 18.25 -10.88 52.24
N GLU A 512 18.88 -10.33 51.19
CA GLU A 512 18.39 -9.12 50.53
C GLU A 512 17.07 -9.39 49.80
N GLY A 513 16.87 -10.58 49.23
CA GLY A 513 15.59 -10.99 48.67
C GLY A 513 14.46 -11.03 49.71
N LEU A 514 14.69 -11.62 50.89
CA LEU A 514 13.70 -11.65 51.98
C LEU A 514 13.42 -10.23 52.52
N ARG A 515 14.45 -9.40 52.65
CA ARG A 515 14.31 -7.99 53.06
C ARG A 515 13.53 -7.16 52.04
N TYR A 516 13.77 -7.40 50.75
CA TYR A 516 13.02 -6.76 49.68
C TYR A 516 11.54 -7.15 49.75
N ILE A 517 11.22 -8.45 49.88
CA ILE A 517 9.83 -8.95 50.04
C ILE A 517 9.14 -8.28 51.23
N GLY A 518 9.81 -8.15 52.39
CA GLY A 518 9.25 -7.49 53.58
C GLY A 518 9.07 -5.96 53.45
N ARG A 519 9.62 -5.33 52.41
CA ARG A 519 9.39 -3.91 52.08
C ARG A 519 8.24 -3.73 51.09
N LEU A 520 7.83 -4.80 50.41
CA LEU A 520 6.77 -4.74 49.40
C LEU A 520 5.39 -4.52 50.05
N PRO A 521 4.44 -3.93 49.31
CA PRO A 521 3.04 -3.93 49.68
C PRO A 521 2.50 -5.35 49.87
N PHE A 522 1.48 -5.48 50.72
CA PHE A 522 0.86 -6.74 51.14
C PHE A 522 0.66 -7.76 50.00
N GLU A 523 -0.01 -7.35 48.91
CA GLU A 523 -0.37 -8.23 47.79
C GLU A 523 0.87 -8.80 47.07
N GLN A 524 1.88 -7.95 46.87
CA GLN A 524 3.12 -8.33 46.20
C GLN A 524 3.99 -9.22 47.09
N ALA A 525 3.99 -8.97 48.40
CA ALA A 525 4.65 -9.84 49.36
C ALA A 525 3.99 -11.23 49.41
N GLU A 526 2.66 -11.29 49.40
CA GLU A 526 1.89 -12.54 49.39
C GLU A 526 2.23 -13.43 48.18
N ILE A 527 2.18 -12.87 46.97
CA ILE A 527 2.46 -13.59 45.71
C ILE A 527 3.90 -14.11 45.68
N ASN A 528 4.86 -13.25 46.00
CA ASN A 528 6.28 -13.63 45.97
C ASN A 528 6.63 -14.68 47.03
N MET A 529 5.94 -14.66 48.19
CA MET A 529 6.07 -15.70 49.20
C MET A 529 5.48 -17.04 48.77
N LYS A 530 4.40 -17.08 47.98
CA LYS A 530 3.89 -18.34 47.41
C LYS A 530 4.92 -18.97 46.46
N HIS A 531 5.62 -18.16 45.68
CA HIS A 531 6.57 -18.63 44.67
C HIS A 531 7.95 -19.02 45.27
N TYR A 532 8.56 -18.11 46.03
CA TYR A 532 9.90 -18.30 46.59
C TYR A 532 9.91 -18.83 48.03
N GLY A 533 8.75 -18.93 48.68
CA GLY A 533 8.65 -19.30 50.08
C GLY A 533 9.18 -20.69 50.41
N LYS A 534 9.10 -21.68 49.50
CA LYS A 534 9.72 -23.01 49.72
C LYS A 534 11.24 -22.92 49.78
N THR A 535 11.84 -22.17 48.87
CA THR A 535 13.29 -21.94 48.80
C THR A 535 13.76 -21.14 50.01
N LEU A 536 13.01 -20.10 50.38
CA LEU A 536 13.27 -19.29 51.58
C LEU A 536 13.06 -20.10 52.87
N MET A 537 12.05 -20.98 52.95
CA MET A 537 11.81 -21.86 54.10
C MET A 537 12.91 -22.90 54.26
N HIS A 538 13.54 -23.33 53.17
CA HIS A 538 14.68 -24.24 53.21
C HIS A 538 15.95 -23.58 53.74
N HIS A 539 16.23 -22.33 53.35
CA HIS A 539 17.46 -21.62 53.71
C HIS A 539 17.34 -20.71 54.94
N VAL A 540 16.16 -20.17 55.24
CA VAL A 540 15.84 -19.23 56.34
C VAL A 540 14.44 -19.55 56.93
N PRO A 541 14.26 -20.70 57.62
CA PRO A 541 12.95 -21.18 58.08
C PRO A 541 12.27 -20.26 59.09
N GLU A 542 13.02 -19.77 60.09
CA GLU A 542 12.46 -18.94 61.16
C GLU A 542 11.97 -17.57 60.64
N GLY A 543 12.77 -16.91 59.79
CA GLY A 543 12.41 -15.65 59.16
C GLY A 543 11.22 -15.77 58.20
N THR A 544 11.11 -16.91 57.52
CA THR A 544 10.02 -17.20 56.57
C THR A 544 8.70 -17.46 57.30
N THR A 545 8.71 -18.25 58.39
CA THR A 545 7.50 -18.50 59.22
C THR A 545 6.99 -17.23 59.89
N LEU A 546 7.87 -16.34 60.34
CA LEU A 546 7.48 -15.05 60.93
C LEU A 546 6.81 -14.13 59.91
N LEU A 547 7.36 -14.06 58.70
CA LEU A 547 6.77 -13.28 57.61
C LEU A 547 5.40 -13.84 57.19
N LEU A 548 5.24 -15.17 57.13
CA LEU A 548 3.96 -15.83 56.81
C LEU A 548 2.89 -15.62 57.91
N LYS A 549 3.27 -15.66 59.19
CA LYS A 549 2.38 -15.31 60.30
C LYS A 549 1.92 -13.85 60.21
N GLY A 550 2.83 -12.94 59.87
CA GLY A 550 2.52 -11.53 59.64
C GLY A 550 1.55 -11.31 58.48
N LEU A 551 1.80 -11.96 57.33
CA LEU A 551 0.96 -11.90 56.13
C LEU A 551 -0.46 -12.44 56.35
N CYS A 552 -0.66 -13.46 57.19
CA CYS A 552 -1.99 -14.01 57.44
C CYS A 552 -2.74 -13.34 58.60
N THR A 553 -2.14 -12.39 59.33
CA THR A 553 -2.76 -11.74 60.50
C THR A 553 -2.87 -10.22 60.38
N ASN A 554 -1.75 -9.49 60.45
CA ASN A 554 -1.66 -8.02 60.40
C ASN A 554 -0.29 -7.62 59.82
N TYR A 555 -0.18 -7.57 58.49
CA TYR A 555 1.07 -7.19 57.83
C TYR A 555 1.29 -5.67 57.83
N GLN A 556 2.49 -5.22 58.20
CA GLN A 556 2.96 -3.84 58.07
C GLN A 556 4.29 -3.85 57.32
N SER A 557 4.40 -3.08 56.24
CA SER A 557 5.64 -3.03 55.45
C SER A 557 6.76 -2.41 56.30
N SER A 558 7.97 -2.97 56.26
CA SER A 558 9.10 -2.53 57.10
C SER A 558 9.66 -1.14 56.73
N GLY A 559 8.99 -0.37 55.89
CA GLY A 559 9.44 0.92 55.35
C GLY A 559 8.54 2.12 55.67
N ASP A 560 7.38 1.93 56.31
CA ASP A 560 6.42 3.02 56.51
C ASP A 560 6.52 3.62 57.92
N GLY A 561 7.52 4.49 58.11
CA GLY A 561 7.69 5.32 59.30
C GLY A 561 6.88 6.61 59.27
N SER A 562 5.62 6.57 58.82
CA SER A 562 4.76 7.76 58.80
C SER A 562 3.49 7.57 59.64
N GLU A 563 3.47 8.24 60.79
CA GLU A 563 2.29 8.46 61.62
C GLU A 563 1.17 9.08 60.79
N LYS A 564 0.17 8.29 60.40
CA LYS A 564 -1.16 8.81 60.07
C LYS A 564 -2.17 8.26 61.06
N VAL A 565 -2.30 9.02 62.15
CA VAL A 565 -3.48 9.03 63.00
C VAL A 565 -4.65 9.52 62.14
N GLY A 566 -5.46 8.59 61.64
CA GLY A 566 -6.61 8.87 60.80
C GLY A 566 -7.66 7.78 60.99
N LEU A 567 -8.84 8.22 61.41
CA LEU A 567 -9.99 7.43 61.84
C LEU A 567 -10.62 6.64 60.67
N ASP A 568 -10.00 5.56 60.21
CA ASP A 568 -10.64 4.54 59.38
C ASP A 568 -9.97 3.18 59.60
N ARG A 569 -10.70 2.25 60.25
CA ARG A 569 -10.36 0.83 60.30
C ARG A 569 -10.50 0.23 58.90
N ILE A 570 -9.54 0.47 58.02
CA ILE A 570 -9.43 -0.22 56.73
C ILE A 570 -9.03 -1.66 57.05
N LYS A 571 -9.81 -2.62 56.55
CA LYS A 571 -9.64 -4.07 56.70
C LYS A 571 -8.15 -4.45 56.67
N ALA A 572 -7.67 -5.14 57.70
CA ALA A 572 -6.39 -5.83 57.63
C ALA A 572 -6.46 -6.79 56.44
N ASN A 573 -5.71 -6.53 55.38
CA ASN A 573 -5.57 -7.48 54.29
C ASN A 573 -4.88 -8.72 54.88
N LYS A 574 -5.60 -9.86 54.86
CA LYS A 574 -5.13 -11.14 55.38
C LYS A 574 -5.01 -12.11 54.21
N ALA A 575 -3.87 -12.78 54.11
CA ALA A 575 -3.60 -13.72 53.03
C ALA A 575 -4.31 -15.05 53.31
N ASN A 576 -4.78 -15.74 52.27
CA ASN A 576 -5.45 -17.03 52.42
C ASN A 576 -4.47 -18.08 52.96
N SER A 577 -4.72 -18.56 54.17
CA SER A 577 -3.82 -19.45 54.89
C SER A 577 -3.67 -20.82 54.25
N GLU A 578 -4.70 -21.33 53.55
CA GLU A 578 -4.66 -22.63 52.86
C GLU A 578 -3.57 -22.70 51.79
N GLU A 579 -3.32 -21.60 51.10
CA GLU A 579 -2.38 -21.57 49.97
C GLU A 579 -0.91 -21.69 50.41
N PHE A 580 -0.63 -21.40 51.68
CA PHE A 580 0.70 -21.52 52.26
C PHE A 580 0.97 -22.87 52.91
N ILE A 581 -0.05 -23.72 53.10
CA ILE A 581 0.07 -25.08 53.66
C ILE A 581 1.15 -25.91 52.94
N PRO A 582 1.22 -25.94 51.59
CA PRO A 582 2.23 -26.73 50.87
C PRO A 582 3.67 -26.26 51.07
N ILE A 583 3.90 -25.03 51.56
CA ILE A 583 5.24 -24.49 51.82
C ILE A 583 5.87 -25.20 53.03
N PHE A 584 5.04 -25.64 53.97
CA PHE A 584 5.45 -26.33 55.18
C PHE A 584 5.53 -27.86 55.03
N ALA A 585 5.45 -28.42 53.81
CA ALA A 585 5.34 -29.87 53.56
C ALA A 585 6.42 -30.73 54.27
N ASN A 586 7.64 -30.19 54.44
CA ASN A 586 8.75 -30.87 55.13
C ASN A 586 8.88 -30.51 56.62
N ASN A 587 7.96 -29.69 57.16
CA ASN A 587 7.98 -29.13 58.51
C ASN A 587 6.58 -29.21 59.17
N PRO A 588 6.11 -30.41 59.56
CA PRO A 588 4.75 -30.60 60.10
C PRO A 588 4.51 -29.87 61.43
N ARG A 589 5.58 -29.58 62.18
CA ARG A 589 5.52 -28.81 63.42
C ARG A 589 5.16 -27.34 63.17
N GLU A 590 5.82 -26.71 62.20
CA GLU A 590 5.53 -25.32 61.81
C GLU A 590 4.17 -25.20 61.11
N LEU A 591 3.75 -26.23 60.36
CA LEU A 591 2.42 -26.29 59.72
C LEU A 591 1.29 -26.34 60.75
N LYS A 592 1.41 -27.20 61.76
CA LYS A 592 0.42 -27.30 62.84
C LYS A 592 0.34 -25.98 63.63
N ALA A 593 1.48 -25.40 63.97
CA ALA A 593 1.56 -24.11 64.65
C ALA A 593 0.95 -22.96 63.82
N PHE A 594 1.03 -23.03 62.49
CA PHE A 594 0.40 -22.10 61.57
C PHE A 594 -1.12 -22.30 61.52
N LEU A 595 -1.62 -23.52 61.30
CA LEU A 595 -3.06 -23.82 61.18
C LEU A 595 -3.85 -23.56 62.47
N GLU A 596 -3.28 -23.91 63.63
CA GLU A 596 -3.88 -23.63 64.93
C GLU A 596 -3.94 -22.12 65.22
N HIS A 597 -2.92 -21.37 64.79
CA HIS A 597 -2.91 -19.92 64.90
C HIS A 597 -3.98 -19.27 64.01
N MET A 598 -4.23 -19.81 62.81
CA MET A 598 -5.22 -19.30 61.87
C MET A 598 -6.66 -19.47 62.37
N ILE A 599 -7.03 -20.65 62.86
CA ILE A 599 -8.38 -20.92 63.39
C ILE A 599 -8.65 -20.08 64.66
N LYS A 600 -7.61 -19.86 65.48
CA LYS A 600 -7.72 -19.05 66.70
C LYS A 600 -7.91 -17.55 66.42
N VAL A 601 -7.36 -17.06 65.30
CA VAL A 601 -7.43 -15.64 64.92
C VAL A 601 -8.61 -15.36 63.99
N ASP A 602 -9.07 -16.32 63.19
CA ASP A 602 -10.18 -16.15 62.25
C ASP A 602 -11.09 -17.40 62.10
N PRO A 603 -12.30 -17.39 62.71
CA PRO A 603 -13.30 -18.45 62.57
C PRO A 603 -13.85 -18.64 61.14
N HIS A 604 -13.65 -17.68 60.23
CA HIS A 604 -14.11 -17.75 58.82
C HIS A 604 -12.96 -18.09 57.86
N SER A 605 -11.95 -18.83 58.33
CA SER A 605 -10.83 -19.32 57.50
C SER A 605 -11.31 -20.17 56.30
N SER A 606 -10.47 -20.34 55.27
CA SER A 606 -10.89 -20.98 54.01
C SER A 606 -11.25 -22.46 54.16
N GLN A 607 -12.12 -22.92 53.26
CA GLN A 607 -12.70 -24.26 53.24
C GLN A 607 -11.64 -25.38 53.22
N GLY A 608 -10.48 -25.19 52.60
CA GLY A 608 -9.44 -26.22 52.62
C GLY A 608 -8.47 -26.17 53.79
N VAL A 609 -8.46 -25.10 54.59
CA VAL A 609 -7.97 -25.21 55.99
C VAL A 609 -8.85 -26.21 56.73
N TYR A 610 -10.18 -26.11 56.53
CA TYR A 610 -11.14 -27.04 57.09
C TYR A 610 -11.05 -28.44 56.46
N ASP A 611 -10.90 -28.60 55.14
CA ASP A 611 -10.78 -29.91 54.48
C ASP A 611 -9.43 -30.58 54.82
N THR A 612 -8.31 -29.85 54.87
CA THR A 612 -7.00 -30.40 55.26
C THR A 612 -6.97 -30.72 56.75
N LEU A 613 -7.63 -29.91 57.57
CA LEU A 613 -7.86 -30.26 58.96
C LEU A 613 -8.83 -31.44 59.09
N LEU A 614 -9.88 -31.53 58.27
CA LEU A 614 -10.85 -32.63 58.23
C LEU A 614 -10.17 -33.92 57.78
N GLU A 615 -9.24 -33.85 56.84
CA GLU A 615 -8.42 -34.96 56.38
C GLU A 615 -7.48 -35.40 57.50
N LEU A 616 -6.74 -34.48 58.14
CA LEU A 616 -5.91 -34.79 59.32
C LEU A 616 -6.76 -35.40 60.45
N ARG A 617 -8.01 -34.93 60.65
CA ARG A 617 -8.94 -35.40 61.68
C ARG A 617 -9.69 -36.68 61.34
N LEU A 618 -10.05 -36.92 60.09
CA LEU A 618 -10.64 -38.17 59.58
C LEU A 618 -9.57 -39.26 59.50
N GLN A 619 -8.32 -38.88 59.20
CA GLN A 619 -7.15 -39.75 59.34
C GLN A 619 -6.94 -40.11 60.81
N ASP A 620 -7.00 -39.14 61.74
CA ASP A 620 -6.99 -39.42 63.18
C ASP A 620 -8.20 -40.29 63.61
N TRP A 621 -9.42 -40.07 63.08
CA TRP A 621 -10.65 -40.86 63.36
C TRP A 621 -10.59 -42.30 62.83
N ALA A 622 -10.00 -42.49 61.65
CA ALA A 622 -9.82 -43.80 61.03
C ALA A 622 -8.76 -44.63 61.76
N HIS A 623 -7.74 -43.98 62.34
CA HIS A 623 -6.66 -44.63 63.11
C HIS A 623 -6.97 -44.81 64.61
N GLU A 624 -7.95 -44.10 65.16
CA GLU A 624 -8.37 -44.19 66.57
C GLU A 624 -9.25 -45.44 66.81
N GLN A 625 -8.90 -46.22 67.84
CA GLN A 625 -9.57 -47.49 68.17
C GLN A 625 -10.56 -47.38 69.35
N ASP A 626 -10.54 -46.27 70.08
CA ASP A 626 -11.41 -46.02 71.22
C ASP A 626 -12.81 -45.54 70.77
N PRO A 627 -13.91 -46.27 71.08
CA PRO A 627 -15.26 -45.94 70.64
C PRO A 627 -15.80 -44.61 71.20
N GLU A 628 -15.34 -44.17 72.38
CA GLU A 628 -15.78 -42.88 72.94
C GLU A 628 -15.12 -41.71 72.21
N ARG A 629 -13.81 -41.77 71.97
CA ARG A 629 -13.08 -40.77 71.17
C ARG A 629 -13.49 -40.76 69.71
N LYS A 630 -13.82 -41.93 69.15
CA LYS A 630 -14.28 -42.06 67.77
C LYS A 630 -15.63 -41.39 67.54
N ASN A 631 -16.53 -41.46 68.52
CA ASN A 631 -17.81 -40.73 68.48
C ASN A 631 -17.61 -39.21 68.62
N ILE A 632 -16.65 -38.76 69.44
CA ILE A 632 -16.30 -37.34 69.56
C ILE A 632 -15.74 -36.81 68.23
N LEU A 633 -14.79 -37.53 67.64
CA LEU A 633 -14.19 -37.20 66.34
C LEU A 633 -15.22 -37.29 65.19
N GLN A 634 -16.19 -38.21 65.24
CA GLN A 634 -17.30 -38.30 64.27
C GLN A 634 -18.26 -37.10 64.40
N GLY A 635 -18.53 -36.66 65.64
CA GLY A 635 -19.29 -35.45 65.92
C GLY A 635 -18.57 -34.19 65.43
N GLU A 636 -17.26 -34.09 65.65
CA GLU A 636 -16.42 -33.00 65.15
C GLU A 636 -16.38 -32.98 63.60
N ALA A 637 -16.25 -34.13 62.95
CA ALA A 637 -16.26 -34.25 61.48
C ALA A 637 -17.63 -33.94 60.84
N LEU A 638 -18.73 -34.41 61.44
CA LEU A 638 -20.09 -34.06 61.02
C LEU A 638 -20.40 -32.58 61.26
N SER A 639 -19.86 -31.99 62.33
CA SER A 639 -20.00 -30.54 62.57
C SER A 639 -19.25 -29.72 61.50
N LEU A 640 -18.12 -30.23 61.01
CA LEU A 640 -17.40 -29.65 59.88
C LEU A 640 -18.16 -29.82 58.56
N LEU A 641 -18.75 -31.00 58.28
CA LEU A 641 -19.54 -31.27 57.06
C LEU A 641 -20.88 -30.51 57.00
N ARG A 642 -21.47 -30.23 58.17
CA ARG A 642 -22.68 -29.41 58.30
C ARG A 642 -22.37 -27.92 58.26
N SER A 643 -21.13 -27.52 58.55
CA SER A 643 -20.70 -26.17 58.22
C SER A 643 -20.72 -26.05 56.70
N ASP A 644 -21.34 -24.99 56.17
CA ASP A 644 -21.49 -24.75 54.73
C ASP A 644 -20.14 -24.55 53.99
N ASN A 645 -19.02 -24.86 54.65
CA ASN A 645 -17.66 -24.57 54.27
C ASN A 645 -16.88 -25.79 53.73
N THR A 646 -17.53 -26.87 53.26
CA THR A 646 -16.85 -28.06 52.68
C THR A 646 -17.34 -28.37 51.25
N VAL A 647 -16.43 -28.86 50.37
CA VAL A 647 -16.71 -29.05 48.92
C VAL A 647 -17.38 -30.40 48.63
N PHE A 648 -18.55 -30.36 47.99
CA PHE A 648 -19.46 -31.48 47.71
C PHE A 648 -18.82 -32.73 47.08
N ASP A 649 -18.03 -32.60 46.01
CA ASP A 649 -17.45 -33.77 45.31
C ASP A 649 -16.30 -34.39 46.10
N LYS A 650 -15.45 -33.56 46.73
CA LYS A 650 -14.36 -34.02 47.59
C LYS A 650 -14.90 -34.64 48.86
N ALA A 651 -15.93 -34.05 49.45
CA ALA A 651 -16.68 -34.63 50.55
C ALA A 651 -17.34 -35.95 50.12
N LEU A 652 -17.93 -36.05 48.92
CA LEU A 652 -18.50 -37.30 48.39
C LEU A 652 -17.44 -38.39 48.25
N VAL A 653 -16.25 -38.06 47.74
CA VAL A 653 -15.13 -39.00 47.59
C VAL A 653 -14.55 -39.39 48.94
N LEU A 654 -14.24 -38.44 49.83
CA LEU A 654 -13.76 -38.74 51.19
C LEU A 654 -14.80 -39.58 51.97
N CYS A 655 -16.09 -39.28 51.80
CA CYS A 655 -17.18 -40.07 52.36
C CYS A 655 -17.31 -41.45 51.72
N GLN A 656 -17.21 -41.59 50.39
CA GLN A 656 -17.24 -42.89 49.71
C GLN A 656 -16.01 -43.74 50.05
N MET A 657 -14.82 -43.14 50.13
CA MET A 657 -13.57 -43.78 50.51
C MET A 657 -13.61 -44.32 51.94
N HIS A 658 -14.22 -43.57 52.87
CA HIS A 658 -14.42 -44.00 54.25
C HIS A 658 -15.80 -44.66 54.51
N ASN A 659 -16.58 -44.93 53.45
CA ASN A 659 -17.88 -45.62 53.40
C ASN A 659 -19.06 -45.01 54.20
N PHE A 660 -19.28 -43.70 54.05
CA PHE A 660 -20.26 -42.87 54.74
C PHE A 660 -21.55 -42.65 53.89
N LYS A 661 -22.55 -43.53 54.03
CA LYS A 661 -23.76 -43.62 53.17
C LYS A 661 -24.70 -42.43 53.23
N GLU A 662 -24.89 -41.83 54.42
CA GLU A 662 -25.80 -40.70 54.59
C GLU A 662 -25.30 -39.43 53.90
N GLY A 663 -23.99 -39.32 53.67
CA GLY A 663 -23.43 -38.27 52.82
C GLY A 663 -23.80 -38.42 51.33
N ILE A 664 -23.98 -39.64 50.79
CA ILE A 664 -23.99 -39.88 49.32
C ILE A 664 -25.31 -39.50 48.61
N LEU A 665 -26.46 -39.67 49.27
CA LEU A 665 -27.76 -39.31 48.68
C LEU A 665 -28.01 -37.80 48.71
N TYR A 666 -27.64 -37.15 49.83
CA TYR A 666 -27.61 -35.69 49.95
C TYR A 666 -26.68 -35.05 48.89
N LEU A 667 -25.65 -35.82 48.56
CA LEU A 667 -24.85 -35.85 47.35
C LEU A 667 -25.67 -35.58 46.04
N TYR A 668 -26.00 -36.65 45.29
CA TYR A 668 -26.56 -36.65 43.92
C TYR A 668 -27.69 -35.68 43.56
N GLU A 669 -28.61 -35.36 44.47
CA GLU A 669 -29.70 -34.41 44.20
C GLU A 669 -29.19 -32.99 43.96
N LYS A 670 -28.11 -32.58 44.65
CA LYS A 670 -27.47 -31.27 44.42
C LYS A 670 -26.75 -31.21 43.07
N GLY A 671 -26.50 -32.35 42.40
CA GLY A 671 -25.57 -32.50 41.25
C GLY A 671 -26.17 -32.65 39.83
N LYS A 672 -27.49 -32.69 39.63
CA LYS A 672 -28.17 -32.69 38.29
C LYS A 672 -27.79 -33.81 37.28
N LEU A 673 -27.40 -34.99 37.73
CA LEU A 673 -27.01 -36.12 36.85
C LEU A 673 -28.22 -36.89 36.29
N TYR A 674 -28.90 -36.35 35.26
CA TYR A 674 -30.20 -36.85 34.77
C TYR A 674 -30.19 -38.24 34.13
N GLN A 675 -29.12 -38.65 33.46
CA GLN A 675 -29.00 -40.01 32.91
C GLN A 675 -28.83 -41.05 34.03
N GLN A 676 -28.13 -40.70 35.12
CA GLN A 676 -27.97 -41.58 36.30
C GLN A 676 -29.27 -41.67 37.10
N ILE A 677 -30.04 -40.58 37.12
CA ILE A 677 -31.41 -40.56 37.63
C ILE A 677 -32.32 -41.42 36.73
N MET A 678 -32.26 -41.26 35.39
CA MET A 678 -33.03 -42.07 34.43
C MET A 678 -32.67 -43.55 34.53
N HIS A 679 -31.39 -43.89 34.73
CA HIS A 679 -30.94 -45.26 34.94
C HIS A 679 -31.42 -45.83 36.28
N HIS A 680 -31.34 -45.05 37.36
CA HIS A 680 -31.90 -45.41 38.66
C HIS A 680 -33.43 -45.62 38.58
N HIS A 681 -34.17 -44.85 37.78
CA HIS A 681 -35.61 -45.05 37.55
C HIS A 681 -35.94 -46.18 36.58
N MET A 682 -35.11 -46.42 35.55
CA MET A 682 -35.23 -47.54 34.61
C MET A 682 -34.97 -48.89 35.30
N GLN A 683 -34.02 -48.94 36.24
CA GLN A 683 -33.77 -50.12 37.09
C GLN A 683 -34.94 -50.42 38.04
N ASN A 684 -35.78 -49.42 38.34
CA ASN A 684 -36.93 -49.51 39.24
C ASN A 684 -38.31 -49.60 38.51
N GLU A 685 -38.32 -49.77 37.17
CA GLU A 685 -39.50 -50.06 36.30
C GLU A 685 -40.65 -49.01 36.23
N GLU A 686 -40.35 -47.70 36.27
CA GLU A 686 -41.37 -46.64 36.27
C GLU A 686 -41.70 -46.01 34.88
N TYR A 687 -42.52 -46.64 34.02
CA TYR A 687 -42.76 -46.26 32.60
C TYR A 687 -43.26 -44.81 32.35
N GLY A 688 -44.16 -44.30 33.20
CA GLY A 688 -44.71 -42.94 33.04
C GLY A 688 -43.69 -41.83 33.34
N LYS A 689 -42.78 -42.06 34.30
CA LYS A 689 -41.73 -41.12 34.67
C LYS A 689 -40.61 -41.06 33.62
N VAL A 690 -40.47 -42.09 32.77
CA VAL A 690 -39.50 -42.14 31.65
C VAL A 690 -39.94 -41.24 30.48
N VAL A 691 -41.21 -41.31 30.06
CA VAL A 691 -41.73 -40.41 29.00
C VAL A 691 -41.80 -38.96 29.51
N GLN A 692 -42.11 -38.75 30.79
CA GLN A 692 -42.06 -37.42 31.41
C GLN A 692 -40.63 -36.87 31.49
N ALA A 693 -39.64 -37.70 31.86
CA ALA A 693 -38.23 -37.33 31.78
C ALA A 693 -37.80 -37.01 30.34
N CYS A 694 -38.26 -37.76 29.33
CA CYS A 694 -37.98 -37.47 27.91
C CYS A 694 -38.67 -36.18 27.41
N LYS A 695 -39.87 -35.85 27.90
CA LYS A 695 -40.54 -34.57 27.57
C LYS A 695 -39.91 -33.38 28.31
N HIS A 696 -39.42 -33.57 29.53
CA HIS A 696 -38.80 -32.49 30.33
C HIS A 696 -37.33 -32.22 29.96
N TYR A 697 -36.60 -33.26 29.53
CA TYR A 697 -35.17 -33.18 29.24
C TYR A 697 -34.81 -33.47 27.76
N GLY A 698 -35.76 -33.88 26.90
CA GLY A 698 -35.49 -34.34 25.52
C GLY A 698 -35.38 -33.27 24.43
N ASP A 699 -35.70 -32.00 24.70
CA ASP A 699 -35.29 -30.89 23.83
C ASP A 699 -33.79 -30.55 24.00
N GLN A 700 -33.21 -30.92 25.14
CA GLN A 700 -31.79 -30.71 25.46
C GLN A 700 -30.92 -31.88 24.98
N GLU A 701 -31.42 -33.11 25.04
CA GLU A 701 -30.73 -34.31 24.53
C GLU A 701 -31.63 -35.14 23.58
N GLY A 702 -31.40 -35.00 22.27
CA GLY A 702 -32.15 -35.73 21.23
C GLY A 702 -31.98 -37.26 21.27
N CYS A 703 -30.89 -37.75 21.87
CA CYS A 703 -30.62 -39.18 22.07
C CYS A 703 -31.58 -39.86 23.05
N LEU A 704 -32.29 -39.10 23.89
CA LEU A 704 -33.34 -39.62 24.77
C LEU A 704 -34.51 -40.18 23.95
N TRP A 705 -34.81 -39.61 22.77
CA TRP A 705 -35.85 -40.10 21.86
C TRP A 705 -35.46 -41.40 21.15
N GLU A 706 -34.18 -41.59 20.86
CA GLU A 706 -33.63 -42.83 20.32
C GLU A 706 -33.64 -43.95 21.37
N GLN A 707 -33.22 -43.64 22.61
CA GLN A 707 -33.26 -44.58 23.73
C GLN A 707 -34.68 -44.94 24.13
N ALA A 708 -35.60 -43.98 24.07
CA ALA A 708 -37.03 -44.22 24.26
C ALA A 708 -37.59 -45.11 23.15
N LEU A 709 -37.34 -44.83 21.86
CA LEU A 709 -37.79 -45.68 20.75
C LEU A 709 -37.21 -47.10 20.86
N GLY A 710 -35.94 -47.25 21.25
CA GLY A 710 -35.30 -48.55 21.48
C GLY A 710 -35.87 -49.30 22.68
N TYR A 711 -36.24 -48.60 23.76
CA TYR A 711 -36.91 -49.19 24.92
C TYR A 711 -38.34 -49.64 24.60
N PHE A 712 -39.11 -48.83 23.88
CA PHE A 712 -40.48 -49.15 23.45
C PHE A 712 -40.51 -50.22 22.33
N ALA A 713 -39.50 -50.28 21.47
CA ALA A 713 -39.40 -51.32 20.44
C ALA A 713 -39.15 -52.73 21.02
N ARG A 714 -38.60 -52.84 22.24
CA ARG A 714 -38.28 -54.11 22.90
C ARG A 714 -39.41 -54.70 23.75
N LYS A 715 -40.55 -54.00 23.91
CA LYS A 715 -41.69 -54.45 24.74
C LYS A 715 -42.88 -54.85 23.84
N GLU A 716 -43.60 -55.92 24.20
CA GLU A 716 -44.62 -56.58 23.36
C GLU A 716 -46.08 -56.11 23.59
N GLU A 717 -46.34 -55.21 24.53
CA GLU A 717 -47.68 -54.67 24.80
C GLU A 717 -47.99 -53.42 23.95
N ASP A 718 -49.27 -53.13 23.68
CA ASP A 718 -49.80 -52.09 22.75
C ASP A 718 -49.20 -50.67 22.93
N CYS A 719 -47.95 -50.49 22.46
CA CYS A 719 -47.21 -49.23 22.47
C CYS A 719 -47.39 -48.42 21.16
N LYS A 720 -48.38 -48.79 20.33
CA LYS A 720 -48.58 -48.21 18.98
C LYS A 720 -48.75 -46.69 18.99
N ALA A 721 -49.41 -46.15 20.04
CA ALA A 721 -49.62 -44.71 20.21
C ALA A 721 -48.30 -43.97 20.48
N TYR A 722 -47.49 -44.47 21.42
CA TYR A 722 -46.20 -43.89 21.76
C TYR A 722 -45.17 -44.04 20.62
N ILE A 723 -45.22 -45.12 19.85
CA ILE A 723 -44.32 -45.34 18.69
C ILE A 723 -44.67 -44.39 17.54
N SER A 724 -45.96 -44.16 17.26
CA SER A 724 -46.39 -43.25 16.19
C SER A 724 -46.04 -41.79 16.51
N GLU A 725 -46.21 -41.37 17.77
CA GLU A 725 -45.81 -40.03 18.27
C GLU A 725 -44.29 -39.82 18.13
N VAL A 726 -43.48 -40.84 18.43
CA VAL A 726 -42.03 -40.77 18.29
C VAL A 726 -41.59 -40.77 16.81
N LEU A 727 -42.22 -41.56 15.92
CA LEU A 727 -41.86 -41.64 14.50
C LEU A 727 -42.18 -40.37 13.70
N GLN A 728 -43.29 -39.69 14.02
CA GLN A 728 -43.65 -38.43 13.35
C GLN A 728 -42.64 -37.32 13.68
N HIS A 729 -42.12 -37.29 14.90
CA HIS A 729 -41.06 -36.37 15.32
C HIS A 729 -39.69 -36.71 14.71
N ILE A 730 -39.44 -37.98 14.37
CA ILE A 730 -38.22 -38.44 13.69
C ILE A 730 -38.21 -38.05 12.20
N ASP A 731 -39.32 -38.17 11.48
CA ASP A 731 -39.43 -37.81 10.05
C ASP A 731 -39.28 -36.29 9.84
N GLN A 732 -39.98 -35.49 10.63
CA GLN A 732 -39.92 -34.01 10.54
C GLN A 732 -38.51 -33.44 10.76
N LYS A 733 -37.71 -34.08 11.62
CA LYS A 733 -36.34 -33.66 11.95
C LYS A 733 -35.27 -34.50 11.25
N ASN A 734 -35.63 -35.43 10.36
CA ASN A 734 -34.71 -36.32 9.64
C ASN A 734 -33.70 -37.03 10.58
N LEU A 735 -34.14 -37.40 11.79
CA LEU A 735 -33.25 -37.86 12.88
C LEU A 735 -32.67 -39.25 12.64
N MET A 736 -33.33 -40.08 11.83
CA MET A 736 -32.83 -41.42 11.48
C MET A 736 -33.04 -41.78 10.00
N PRO A 737 -32.10 -42.53 9.39
CA PRO A 737 -32.27 -43.10 8.07
C PRO A 737 -33.46 -44.09 8.00
N PRO A 738 -34.21 -44.14 6.88
CA PRO A 738 -35.36 -45.04 6.72
C PRO A 738 -35.04 -46.51 7.03
N LEU A 739 -33.82 -46.93 6.73
CA LEU A 739 -33.34 -48.30 6.95
C LEU A 739 -33.12 -48.61 8.45
N LEU A 740 -32.65 -47.62 9.23
CA LEU A 740 -32.45 -47.75 10.67
C LEU A 740 -33.78 -47.74 11.43
N VAL A 741 -34.75 -46.95 10.96
CA VAL A 741 -36.12 -46.94 11.47
C VAL A 741 -36.77 -48.31 11.28
N VAL A 742 -36.66 -48.88 10.07
CA VAL A 742 -37.17 -50.22 9.78
C VAL A 742 -36.43 -51.28 10.61
N GLN A 743 -35.11 -51.18 10.78
CA GLN A 743 -34.34 -52.14 11.60
C GLN A 743 -34.71 -52.08 13.09
N THR A 744 -34.91 -50.89 13.65
CA THR A 744 -35.24 -50.71 15.06
C THR A 744 -36.65 -51.25 15.36
N LEU A 745 -37.59 -51.04 14.44
CA LEU A 745 -38.97 -51.53 14.56
C LEU A 745 -39.12 -53.02 14.18
N ALA A 746 -38.20 -53.57 13.37
CA ALA A 746 -38.18 -54.99 13.02
C ALA A 746 -37.94 -55.92 14.21
N HIS A 747 -37.44 -55.40 15.33
CA HIS A 747 -37.28 -56.15 16.58
C HIS A 747 -38.62 -56.39 17.30
N ASN A 748 -39.72 -55.79 16.85
CA ASN A 748 -41.05 -55.94 17.44
C ASN A 748 -41.96 -56.80 16.54
N SER A 749 -42.54 -57.86 17.11
CA SER A 749 -43.43 -58.81 16.40
C SER A 749 -44.84 -58.26 16.12
N THR A 750 -45.21 -57.11 16.69
CA THR A 750 -46.57 -56.55 16.67
C THR A 750 -46.76 -55.35 15.74
N ALA A 751 -45.69 -54.84 15.12
CA ALA A 751 -45.76 -53.68 14.23
C ALA A 751 -46.13 -54.08 12.79
N THR A 752 -47.27 -53.59 12.27
CA THR A 752 -47.69 -53.84 10.88
C THR A 752 -47.04 -52.86 9.90
N LEU A 753 -46.66 -53.35 8.70
CA LEU A 753 -46.04 -52.56 7.62
C LEU A 753 -46.86 -51.32 7.21
N SER A 754 -48.16 -51.28 7.54
CA SER A 754 -49.05 -50.14 7.35
C SER A 754 -48.56 -48.87 8.04
N VAL A 755 -47.84 -48.96 9.16
CA VAL A 755 -47.37 -47.79 9.93
C VAL A 755 -46.22 -47.05 9.23
N ILE A 756 -45.48 -47.73 8.34
CA ILE A 756 -44.24 -47.21 7.72
C ILE A 756 -44.37 -47.03 6.19
N LYS A 757 -45.41 -47.59 5.56
CA LYS A 757 -45.60 -47.61 4.10
C LYS A 757 -45.59 -46.22 3.45
N ASP A 758 -46.36 -45.28 3.99
CA ASP A 758 -46.53 -43.95 3.41
C ASP A 758 -45.24 -43.11 3.54
N TYR A 759 -44.50 -43.31 4.64
CA TYR A 759 -43.18 -42.72 4.87
C TYR A 759 -42.16 -43.16 3.80
N LEU A 760 -42.12 -44.44 3.44
CA LEU A 760 -41.15 -44.98 2.47
C LEU A 760 -41.43 -44.54 1.02
N ILE A 761 -42.69 -44.52 0.60
CA ILE A 761 -43.08 -44.16 -0.78
C ILE A 761 -42.70 -42.71 -1.09
N SER A 762 -43.00 -41.79 -0.17
CA SER A 762 -42.70 -40.37 -0.35
C SER A 762 -41.19 -40.09 -0.42
N LYS A 763 -40.38 -40.82 0.36
CA LYS A 763 -38.93 -40.66 0.38
C LYS A 763 -38.26 -41.12 -0.93
N LEU A 764 -38.66 -42.28 -1.47
CA LEU A 764 -38.06 -42.87 -2.67
C LEU A 764 -38.33 -42.06 -3.95
N GLN A 765 -39.54 -41.51 -4.13
CA GLN A 765 -39.86 -40.71 -5.32
C GLN A 765 -39.01 -39.44 -5.42
N ARG A 766 -38.72 -38.81 -4.29
CA ARG A 766 -37.86 -37.61 -4.24
C ARG A 766 -36.42 -37.92 -4.63
N GLU A 767 -35.89 -39.07 -4.23
CA GLU A 767 -34.51 -39.47 -4.54
C GLU A 767 -34.33 -39.79 -6.04
N SER A 768 -35.30 -40.45 -6.69
CA SER A 768 -35.21 -40.77 -8.12
C SER A 768 -35.14 -39.55 -9.03
N GLN A 769 -35.88 -38.47 -8.74
CA GLN A 769 -35.88 -37.25 -9.55
C GLN A 769 -34.50 -36.55 -9.53
N GLN A 770 -33.83 -36.59 -8.39
CA GLN A 770 -32.52 -35.95 -8.22
C GLN A 770 -31.43 -36.63 -9.06
N ILE A 771 -31.51 -37.95 -9.23
CA ILE A 771 -30.53 -38.73 -10.00
C ILE A 771 -30.55 -38.33 -11.49
N GLU A 772 -31.74 -38.17 -12.07
CA GLU A 772 -31.90 -37.85 -13.50
C GLU A 772 -31.30 -36.48 -13.87
N ASP A 773 -31.49 -35.48 -13.01
CA ASP A 773 -30.95 -34.12 -13.22
C ASP A 773 -29.41 -34.09 -13.17
N ASP A 774 -28.80 -34.92 -12.33
CA ASP A 774 -27.35 -34.97 -12.17
C ASP A 774 -26.66 -35.73 -13.32
N GLU A 775 -27.26 -36.78 -13.86
CA GLU A 775 -26.74 -37.51 -15.03
C GLU A 775 -26.63 -36.62 -16.28
N SER A 776 -27.60 -35.74 -16.50
CA SER A 776 -27.62 -34.80 -17.63
C SER A 776 -26.42 -33.84 -17.61
N LYS A 777 -26.11 -33.26 -16.44
CA LYS A 777 -24.97 -32.32 -16.27
C LYS A 777 -23.62 -33.00 -16.48
N ILE A 778 -23.49 -34.26 -16.04
CA ILE A 778 -22.24 -35.02 -16.20
C ILE A 778 -21.89 -35.23 -17.68
N SER A 779 -22.89 -35.46 -18.53
CA SER A 779 -22.67 -35.64 -19.97
C SER A 779 -22.08 -34.38 -20.62
N GLN A 780 -22.67 -33.22 -20.34
CA GLN A 780 -22.23 -31.93 -20.91
C GLN A 780 -20.77 -31.61 -20.56
N TYR A 781 -20.38 -31.73 -19.29
CA TYR A 781 -19.01 -31.39 -18.86
C TYR A 781 -17.94 -32.32 -19.44
N ARG A 782 -18.28 -33.58 -19.75
CA ARG A 782 -17.33 -34.52 -20.38
C ARG A 782 -16.98 -34.11 -21.81
N GLU A 783 -17.95 -33.62 -22.57
CA GLU A 783 -17.74 -33.18 -23.95
C GLU A 783 -16.84 -31.94 -24.02
N GLU A 784 -17.11 -30.92 -23.22
CA GLU A 784 -16.31 -29.70 -23.14
C GLU A 784 -14.87 -29.97 -22.70
N THR A 785 -14.68 -30.87 -21.71
CA THR A 785 -13.36 -31.25 -21.22
C THR A 785 -12.53 -31.97 -22.29
N ALA A 786 -13.16 -32.81 -23.13
CA ALA A 786 -12.48 -33.51 -24.20
C ALA A 786 -11.99 -32.54 -25.28
N HIS A 787 -12.82 -31.55 -25.65
CA HIS A 787 -12.45 -30.50 -26.61
C HIS A 787 -11.23 -29.70 -26.15
N LEU A 788 -11.24 -29.17 -24.91
CA LEU A 788 -10.13 -28.38 -24.36
C LEU A 788 -8.81 -29.17 -24.27
N ARG A 789 -8.87 -30.47 -23.97
CA ARG A 789 -7.67 -31.33 -23.94
C ARG A 789 -7.04 -31.50 -25.31
N SER A 790 -7.84 -31.57 -26.38
CA SER A 790 -7.34 -31.64 -27.76
C SER A 790 -6.57 -30.38 -28.12
N GLU A 791 -7.10 -29.20 -27.80
CA GLU A 791 -6.46 -27.91 -28.08
C GLU A 791 -5.12 -27.75 -27.34
N ILE A 792 -5.07 -28.16 -26.06
CA ILE A 792 -3.81 -28.16 -25.28
C ILE A 792 -2.76 -29.08 -25.93
N GLN A 793 -3.16 -30.23 -26.46
CA GLN A 793 -2.24 -31.17 -27.09
C GLN A 793 -1.69 -30.62 -28.41
N GLU A 794 -2.53 -29.95 -29.22
CA GLU A 794 -2.09 -29.25 -30.43
C GLU A 794 -1.05 -28.17 -30.12
N LEU A 795 -1.29 -27.34 -29.09
CA LEU A 795 -0.36 -26.28 -28.69
C LEU A 795 0.99 -26.80 -28.18
N LYS A 796 1.05 -28.02 -27.61
CA LYS A 796 2.29 -28.62 -27.10
C LYS A 796 3.13 -29.31 -28.16
N MET A 797 2.51 -29.96 -29.14
CA MET A 797 3.22 -30.85 -30.06
C MET A 797 3.43 -30.27 -31.47
N SER A 798 2.68 -29.23 -31.86
CA SER A 798 2.75 -28.66 -33.21
C SER A 798 3.65 -27.42 -33.29
N ALA A 799 4.47 -27.32 -34.35
CA ALA A 799 5.22 -26.12 -34.65
C ALA A 799 4.31 -25.07 -35.30
N LYS A 800 4.30 -23.83 -34.78
CA LYS A 800 3.46 -22.75 -35.29
C LYS A 800 4.27 -21.83 -36.23
N ILE A 801 3.81 -21.67 -37.46
CA ILE A 801 4.48 -20.85 -38.48
C ILE A 801 3.95 -19.42 -38.41
N PHE A 802 4.84 -18.43 -38.25
CA PHE A 802 4.50 -17.01 -38.28
C PHE A 802 4.71 -16.43 -39.69
N GLN A 803 3.63 -16.21 -40.43
CA GLN A 803 3.68 -15.67 -41.81
C GLN A 803 3.29 -14.18 -41.90
N LYS A 804 3.04 -13.51 -40.77
CA LYS A 804 2.62 -12.11 -40.78
C LYS A 804 3.80 -11.18 -41.12
N THR A 805 3.63 -10.38 -42.18
CA THR A 805 4.63 -9.44 -42.69
C THR A 805 4.44 -8.00 -42.19
N LYS A 806 3.38 -7.74 -41.40
CA LYS A 806 3.03 -6.43 -40.86
C LYS A 806 2.95 -6.47 -39.34
N CYS A 807 3.39 -5.38 -38.71
CA CYS A 807 3.27 -5.18 -37.27
C CYS A 807 1.80 -4.95 -36.90
N ASN A 808 1.30 -5.70 -35.91
CA ASN A 808 -0.09 -5.63 -35.46
C ASN A 808 -0.47 -4.29 -34.76
N MET A 809 0.51 -3.44 -34.42
CA MET A 809 0.28 -2.11 -33.81
C MET A 809 0.36 -0.96 -34.82
N CYS A 810 1.46 -0.87 -35.58
CA CYS A 810 1.70 0.27 -36.48
C CYS A 810 1.33 -0.04 -37.95
N ASN A 811 0.89 -1.27 -38.25
CA ASN A 811 0.54 -1.77 -39.60
C ASN A 811 1.63 -1.62 -40.67
N SER A 812 2.84 -1.24 -40.28
CA SER A 812 4.00 -1.09 -41.15
C SER A 812 4.69 -2.45 -41.35
N PRO A 813 5.43 -2.64 -42.46
CA PRO A 813 6.18 -3.88 -42.69
C PRO A 813 7.13 -4.16 -41.53
N LEU A 814 7.18 -5.43 -41.08
CA LEU A 814 8.03 -5.85 -39.98
C LEU A 814 9.51 -5.70 -40.35
N GLU A 815 10.23 -4.91 -39.56
CA GLU A 815 11.68 -4.73 -39.64
C GLU A 815 12.33 -5.51 -38.49
N ILE A 816 13.55 -6.02 -38.72
CA ILE A 816 14.31 -6.78 -37.72
C ILE A 816 15.00 -5.76 -36.80
N PRO A 817 14.90 -5.89 -35.46
CA PRO A 817 14.35 -7.02 -34.69
C PRO A 817 12.82 -6.99 -34.46
N SER A 818 12.18 -8.17 -34.55
CA SER A 818 10.74 -8.38 -34.37
C SER A 818 10.42 -9.43 -33.28
N VAL A 819 9.29 -9.26 -32.59
CA VAL A 819 8.79 -10.15 -31.53
C VAL A 819 7.52 -10.85 -32.01
N HIS A 820 7.45 -12.17 -31.85
CA HIS A 820 6.33 -13.02 -32.28
C HIS A 820 5.77 -13.81 -31.09
N PHE A 821 4.44 -13.79 -30.92
CA PHE A 821 3.75 -14.50 -29.84
C PHE A 821 3.04 -15.75 -30.35
N LEU A 822 2.94 -16.81 -29.55
CA LEU A 822 2.24 -18.06 -29.90
C LEU A 822 0.74 -17.88 -30.19
N CYS A 823 0.14 -16.75 -29.79
CA CYS A 823 -1.21 -16.37 -30.23
C CYS A 823 -1.28 -15.91 -31.70
N GLY A 824 -0.14 -15.80 -32.41
CA GLY A 824 -0.06 -15.42 -33.82
C GLY A 824 0.07 -13.91 -34.07
N HIS A 825 0.29 -13.09 -33.05
CA HIS A 825 0.54 -11.64 -33.18
C HIS A 825 2.04 -11.34 -33.31
N SER A 826 2.39 -10.31 -34.08
CA SER A 826 3.78 -9.95 -34.39
C SER A 826 3.99 -8.44 -34.34
N PHE A 827 5.12 -8.01 -33.76
CA PHE A 827 5.41 -6.60 -33.47
C PHE A 827 6.88 -6.25 -33.75
N HIS A 828 7.21 -5.00 -34.07
CA HIS A 828 8.59 -4.50 -34.04
C HIS A 828 9.09 -4.45 -32.59
N GLN A 829 10.38 -4.69 -32.33
CA GLN A 829 10.94 -4.58 -30.98
C GLN A 829 10.68 -3.19 -30.37
N HIS A 830 10.85 -2.11 -31.14
CA HIS A 830 10.59 -0.76 -30.64
C HIS A 830 9.10 -0.48 -30.38
N CYS A 831 8.20 -1.02 -31.21
CA CYS A 831 6.76 -0.92 -30.97
C CYS A 831 6.35 -1.77 -29.76
N PHE A 832 7.00 -2.91 -29.54
CA PHE A 832 6.79 -3.76 -28.39
C PHE A 832 7.26 -3.06 -27.11
N GLU A 833 8.51 -2.55 -27.06
CA GLU A 833 9.06 -1.81 -25.91
C GLU A 833 8.29 -0.53 -25.56
N SER A 834 7.61 0.07 -26.55
CA SER A 834 6.85 1.31 -26.35
C SER A 834 5.42 1.08 -25.86
N TYR A 835 4.81 -0.06 -26.16
CA TYR A 835 3.37 -0.32 -25.90
C TYR A 835 3.12 -1.53 -24.98
N ALA A 836 4.06 -2.45 -24.82
CA ALA A 836 3.90 -3.60 -23.96
C ALA A 836 4.14 -3.24 -22.49
N GLU A 837 3.26 -3.70 -21.61
CA GLU A 837 3.41 -3.53 -20.16
C GLU A 837 4.36 -4.56 -19.55
N SER A 838 4.56 -5.69 -20.23
CA SER A 838 5.41 -6.82 -19.82
C SER A 838 6.13 -7.40 -21.04
N GLU A 839 7.38 -7.82 -20.87
CA GLU A 839 8.21 -8.40 -21.94
C GLU A 839 7.69 -9.76 -22.44
N ALA A 840 6.81 -10.42 -21.69
CA ALA A 840 6.34 -11.78 -21.95
C ALA A 840 4.89 -11.87 -22.46
N GLU A 841 4.17 -10.75 -22.55
CA GLU A 841 2.73 -10.77 -22.85
C GLU A 841 2.39 -10.08 -24.18
N CYS A 842 1.41 -10.66 -24.89
CA CYS A 842 0.93 -10.10 -26.14
C CYS A 842 -0.07 -8.97 -25.86
N PRO A 843 0.20 -7.71 -26.23
CA PRO A 843 -0.64 -6.55 -25.91
C PRO A 843 -2.10 -6.69 -26.37
N THR A 844 -2.34 -7.44 -27.45
CA THR A 844 -3.69 -7.68 -27.99
C THR A 844 -4.51 -8.71 -27.21
N CYS A 845 -3.87 -9.70 -26.56
CA CYS A 845 -4.55 -10.80 -25.87
C CYS A 845 -4.57 -10.62 -24.35
N THR A 846 -3.70 -9.76 -23.79
CA THR A 846 -3.63 -9.44 -22.37
C THR A 846 -4.99 -9.12 -21.73
N PRO A 847 -5.88 -8.26 -22.29
CA PRO A 847 -7.12 -7.90 -21.59
C PRO A 847 -8.10 -9.07 -21.40
N GLU A 848 -8.13 -10.04 -22.31
CA GLU A 848 -8.98 -11.24 -22.15
C GLU A 848 -8.34 -12.25 -21.20
N ASN A 849 -7.03 -12.45 -21.30
CA ASN A 849 -6.28 -13.31 -20.40
C ASN A 849 -6.34 -12.81 -18.94
N CYS A 850 -6.28 -11.50 -18.71
CA CYS A 850 -6.41 -10.91 -17.38
C CYS A 850 -7.75 -11.27 -16.72
N LYS A 851 -8.87 -11.24 -17.45
CA LYS A 851 -10.19 -11.61 -16.91
C LYS A 851 -10.22 -13.07 -16.42
N VAL A 852 -9.62 -13.98 -17.19
CA VAL A 852 -9.53 -15.40 -16.81
C VAL A 852 -8.63 -15.58 -15.59
N MET A 853 -7.49 -14.89 -15.56
CA MET A 853 -6.56 -14.92 -14.43
C MET A 853 -7.19 -14.36 -13.16
N ASP A 854 -7.98 -13.29 -13.25
CA ASP A 854 -8.68 -12.70 -12.10
C ASP A 854 -9.79 -13.61 -11.58
N MET A 855 -10.51 -14.32 -12.45
CA MET A 855 -11.45 -15.37 -12.04
C MET A 855 -10.75 -16.50 -11.28
N LEU A 856 -9.59 -16.95 -11.76
CA LEU A 856 -8.78 -17.97 -11.07
C LEU A 856 -8.25 -17.48 -9.72
N ARG A 857 -7.79 -16.22 -9.63
CA ARG A 857 -7.35 -15.61 -8.36
C ARG A 857 -8.50 -15.47 -7.37
N ALA A 858 -9.68 -15.05 -7.82
CA ALA A 858 -10.87 -14.94 -6.96
C ALA A 858 -11.30 -16.32 -6.43
N GLN A 859 -11.08 -17.38 -7.21
CA GLN A 859 -11.32 -18.75 -6.79
C GLN A 859 -10.28 -19.24 -5.76
N ASP A 860 -8.99 -18.91 -5.97
CA ASP A 860 -7.91 -19.24 -5.03
C ASP A 860 -8.05 -18.50 -3.69
N GLN A 861 -8.45 -17.22 -3.71
CA GLN A 861 -8.74 -16.46 -2.48
C GLN A 861 -9.88 -17.05 -1.64
N LYS A 862 -10.86 -17.68 -2.29
CA LYS A 862 -11.97 -18.36 -1.61
C LYS A 862 -11.57 -19.71 -1.01
N ARG A 863 -10.39 -20.26 -1.35
CA ARG A 863 -9.85 -21.50 -0.75
C ARG A 863 -9.63 -21.36 0.75
N ASP A 864 -9.19 -20.19 1.19
CA ASP A 864 -8.69 -20.01 2.56
C ASP A 864 -9.81 -19.73 3.58
N LEU A 865 -11.06 -19.54 3.13
CA LEU A 865 -12.24 -19.25 3.95
C LEU A 865 -12.89 -20.51 4.52
N HIS A 866 -12.12 -21.31 5.26
CA HIS A 866 -12.58 -22.54 5.92
C HIS A 866 -13.75 -22.28 6.89
N ASP A 867 -13.80 -21.11 7.53
CA ASP A 867 -14.88 -20.72 8.44
C ASP A 867 -16.22 -20.50 7.72
N HIS A 868 -16.17 -19.95 6.50
CA HIS A 868 -17.37 -19.79 5.68
C HIS A 868 -17.91 -21.15 5.22
N PHE A 869 -17.01 -22.04 4.79
CA PHE A 869 -17.35 -23.44 4.48
C PHE A 869 -17.94 -24.16 5.70
N ASN A 870 -17.30 -24.06 6.87
CA ASN A 870 -17.77 -24.70 8.10
C ASN A 870 -19.13 -24.16 8.56
N ARG A 871 -19.39 -22.86 8.39
CA ARG A 871 -20.72 -22.28 8.65
C ARG A 871 -21.76 -22.79 7.66
N GLN A 872 -21.43 -22.83 6.37
CA GLN A 872 -22.31 -23.37 5.34
C GLN A 872 -22.62 -24.85 5.60
N LEU A 873 -21.62 -25.67 5.92
CA LEU A 873 -21.74 -27.09 6.24
C LEU A 873 -22.61 -27.33 7.48
N ARG A 874 -22.45 -26.52 8.54
CA ARG A 874 -23.26 -26.62 9.76
C ARG A 874 -24.72 -26.16 9.56
N SER A 875 -24.95 -25.28 8.59
CA SER A 875 -26.26 -24.73 8.27
C SER A 875 -27.01 -25.48 7.18
N SER A 876 -26.32 -26.30 6.39
CA SER A 876 -26.90 -26.99 5.23
C SER A 876 -27.48 -28.34 5.62
N ASN A 877 -28.68 -28.62 5.13
CA ASN A 877 -29.30 -29.94 5.27
C ASN A 877 -28.63 -31.03 4.40
N ASP A 878 -27.86 -30.65 3.38
CA ASP A 878 -27.07 -31.54 2.52
C ASP A 878 -25.60 -31.13 2.54
N GLY A 879 -24.86 -31.72 3.48
CA GLY A 879 -23.43 -31.45 3.64
C GLY A 879 -22.57 -32.02 2.50
N PHE A 880 -23.04 -33.04 1.78
CA PHE A 880 -22.26 -33.66 0.71
C PHE A 880 -22.15 -32.74 -0.51
N SER A 881 -23.23 -32.08 -0.90
CA SER A 881 -23.20 -31.10 -2.01
C SER A 881 -22.29 -29.91 -1.74
N VAL A 882 -22.29 -29.40 -0.49
CA VAL A 882 -21.39 -28.31 -0.07
C VAL A 882 -19.93 -28.76 -0.11
N VAL A 883 -19.66 -30.00 0.30
CA VAL A 883 -18.34 -30.62 0.22
C VAL A 883 -17.94 -30.80 -1.25
N ALA A 884 -18.80 -31.33 -2.11
CA ALA A 884 -18.52 -31.57 -3.53
C ALA A 884 -18.22 -30.27 -4.31
N ASP A 885 -18.98 -29.20 -4.08
CA ASP A 885 -18.70 -27.87 -4.66
C ASP A 885 -17.37 -27.30 -4.13
N PHE A 886 -17.10 -27.46 -2.84
CA PHE A 886 -15.83 -27.05 -2.25
C PHE A 886 -14.64 -27.83 -2.86
N PHE A 887 -14.77 -29.15 -3.07
CA PHE A 887 -13.78 -29.95 -3.78
C PHE A 887 -13.63 -29.52 -5.26
N GLY A 888 -14.73 -29.25 -5.96
CA GLY A 888 -14.74 -28.78 -7.35
C GLY A 888 -14.03 -27.44 -7.55
N ARG A 889 -13.93 -26.62 -6.50
CA ARG A 889 -13.18 -25.36 -6.52
C ARG A 889 -11.66 -25.55 -6.45
N GLY A 890 -11.14 -26.78 -6.33
CA GLY A 890 -9.71 -27.09 -6.45
C GLY A 890 -8.91 -26.94 -5.16
N VAL A 891 -9.49 -27.24 -3.99
CA VAL A 891 -8.87 -27.05 -2.66
C VAL A 891 -7.53 -27.78 -2.49
N PHE A 892 -7.36 -28.93 -3.15
CA PHE A 892 -6.16 -29.77 -3.04
C PHE A 892 -5.15 -29.55 -4.17
N ASN A 893 -5.55 -28.88 -5.25
CA ASN A 893 -4.68 -28.61 -6.39
C ASN A 893 -4.28 -27.14 -6.38
N LYS A 894 -3.00 -26.85 -6.10
CA LYS A 894 -2.47 -25.51 -6.38
C LYS A 894 -2.54 -25.29 -7.89
N LEU A 895 -3.44 -24.41 -8.32
CA LEU A 895 -3.41 -23.88 -9.68
C LEU A 895 -2.11 -23.09 -9.83
N THR A 896 -1.07 -23.69 -10.38
CA THR A 896 0.16 -22.97 -10.75
C THR A 896 -0.17 -22.01 -11.89
N LEU A 897 -0.42 -20.76 -11.52
CA LEU A 897 -0.42 -19.64 -12.46
C LEU A 897 1.02 -19.48 -12.96
N VAL A 898 1.21 -19.53 -14.29
CA VAL A 898 2.53 -19.51 -14.96
C VAL A 898 3.32 -18.20 -14.73
N THR A 899 2.76 -17.26 -13.96
CA THR A 899 3.40 -15.99 -13.59
C THR A 899 4.36 -16.05 -12.40
N ASP A 900 4.48 -17.19 -11.71
CA ASP A 900 5.49 -17.33 -10.65
C ASP A 900 6.89 -17.52 -11.27
N PRO A 901 7.89 -16.68 -10.91
CA PRO A 901 9.24 -16.77 -11.47
C PRO A 901 9.89 -18.12 -11.12
N PRO A 902 10.63 -18.75 -12.05
CA PRO A 902 11.35 -19.98 -11.77
C PRO A 902 12.56 -19.65 -10.88
N GLY A 903 12.38 -19.69 -9.56
CA GLY A 903 13.46 -19.35 -8.64
C GLY A 903 13.13 -19.40 -7.15
N THR A 904 11.86 -19.43 -6.75
CA THR A 904 11.50 -19.68 -5.35
C THR A 904 11.68 -21.17 -5.07
N LYS A 905 12.89 -21.52 -4.62
CA LYS A 905 13.16 -22.78 -3.93
C LYS A 905 12.04 -23.02 -2.92
N THR A 906 11.28 -24.07 -3.17
CA THR A 906 10.40 -24.69 -2.20
C THR A 906 11.22 -24.97 -0.94
N LEU A 907 10.94 -24.26 0.15
CA LEU A 907 11.27 -24.76 1.47
C LEU A 907 10.55 -26.09 1.62
N GLY A 908 11.33 -27.17 1.65
CA GLY A 908 10.85 -28.51 1.88
C GLY A 908 10.07 -28.58 3.19
N GLY A 909 8.86 -29.10 3.09
CA GLY A 909 7.99 -29.33 4.23
C GLY A 909 6.56 -29.45 3.76
N LEU A 910 6.18 -30.67 3.32
CA LEU A 910 4.87 -31.31 3.54
C LEU A 910 4.58 -32.50 2.60
N GLU A 911 5.46 -32.82 1.63
CA GLU A 911 5.25 -34.00 0.76
C GLU A 911 5.72 -35.35 1.34
N VAL A 912 6.34 -35.40 2.52
CA VAL A 912 6.91 -36.66 3.05
C VAL A 912 5.96 -37.43 3.98
N ASN A 913 4.85 -36.85 4.43
CA ASN A 913 4.00 -37.49 5.46
C ASN A 913 2.66 -38.08 4.99
N LEU A 914 2.33 -38.05 3.70
CA LEU A 914 1.08 -38.68 3.20
C LEU A 914 1.28 -40.02 2.50
N GLN A 915 2.52 -40.46 2.28
CA GLN A 915 2.84 -41.70 1.57
C GLN A 915 3.33 -42.85 2.46
N ARG A 916 3.40 -42.66 3.79
CA ARG A 916 3.81 -43.71 4.75
C ARG A 916 2.67 -44.41 5.49
N ASP A 917 1.47 -43.84 5.56
CA ASP A 917 0.39 -44.39 6.40
C ASP A 917 -0.70 -45.17 5.63
N LEU A 918 -0.52 -45.44 4.32
CA LEU A 918 -1.47 -46.21 3.51
C LEU A 918 -0.97 -47.59 3.05
N ILE A 919 0.15 -48.10 3.61
CA ILE A 919 0.70 -49.43 3.22
C ILE A 919 0.66 -50.46 4.37
N HIS A 920 0.22 -50.12 5.58
CA HIS A 920 0.19 -51.08 6.70
C HIS A 920 -1.19 -51.26 7.35
N THR A 921 -2.19 -51.74 6.60
CA THR A 921 -3.35 -52.48 7.17
C THR A 921 -4.02 -53.38 6.12
N LYS A 922 -3.27 -54.36 5.59
CA LYS A 922 -3.84 -55.60 5.05
C LYS A 922 -2.93 -56.78 5.38
N ARG A 923 -3.07 -57.32 6.59
CA ARG A 923 -2.95 -58.77 6.88
C ARG A 923 -3.26 -59.06 8.34
N ASN A 924 -4.14 -60.04 8.50
CA ASN A 924 -4.41 -60.89 9.67
C ASN A 924 -5.64 -60.56 10.51
N SER A 925 -6.52 -61.58 10.52
CA SER A 925 -7.66 -61.90 11.40
C SER A 925 -8.80 -60.90 11.49
#